data_AF-A0A3D1WK44-F1
#
_entry.id   AF-A0A3D1WK44-F1
#
_cell.length_a   1.000
_cell.length_b   1.000
_cell.length_c   1.000
_cell.angle_alpha   90.00
_cell.angle_beta   90.00
_cell.angle_gamma   90.00
#
_symmetry.space_group_name_H-M   'P 1'
#
loop_
_entity.id
_entity.type
_entity.pdbx_description
1 polymer ?
#
loop_
_entity_poly.entity_id
_entity_poly.type
_entity_poly.pdbx_seq_one_letter_code
_entity_poly.pdbx_strand_id
1 'polypeptide(L)'
;MANQKKEKQEIKTIRNIGFWTVNVIMTLILVTSIVLELLNKKNIYIDFQNDQNIVNSLGVASQIISAVVTCILSTIGISFSLQNNEYFHIKVRDINAMRVRKHYSYLFTFLFNLILLFGNILCYCVSWYILNIGMGLISTIFCITVLIQEIPILTQNQQAYLDIFKDRFIVASYSANGDSFSSTDYLRNEFDNALEDLIKQKNLITVYEYFTIKDKPKYNKKVLLKLLDIQQFLAFKLKYIDDQKELNEICDNLKSNILDVFLGELDIISILGENYQNYQHYLTRVVFQLVNCTEKIASEISDEIIDVIFYRNFDNNEIEKEFLLSVLIAILTSVTINNNILFLESIKKKYSTNYFSLSSNSVSTLFFAIISVYLYYLVEKQNEISSGLKNKLTEFINESYIRDNFECLSWRKLFEQFVSEFSVNYNELISVCLNNQYYLRNINFGPFAKTVIFTKNFLTNWYLAMLFNSERVYNFDFEKDLFTEYNYYLKNFVEDNFDNIEFKPTKELQETASFYLGDCATFNCLKATLRSDSNFLYYYKRLAEKKLDAEADACSKVNKEDLANKYRPIICSVLTSDYGFDQNIDLSDEKEKCITVMSEKTSQAVNQDECLTNAFIDGVFYDMWKSINYEIIKKDDKFDTNITQLLSKDIDKYTGYLTVCEYYLSNESVKSDFMSKVNSLERVKSKVLKDLVLILKDGYKYNISVNDFLVEDLSEMQLNNEVDKYKRADGQYVYEGLFLPREKIAKLINNKYAVFTIIFKYKIETYPGALIKIDLFPKE
;
A
#
# COMPACT_ATOMS: atom_id res chain seq x y z
N MET A 1 -15.53 18.57 -19.60
CA MET A 1 -15.05 19.26 -20.83
C MET A 1 -15.77 20.59 -21.11
N ALA A 2 -17.11 20.66 -21.06
CA ALA A 2 -17.87 21.91 -21.29
C ALA A 2 -17.55 23.02 -20.26
N ASN A 3 -17.48 22.68 -18.96
CA ASN A 3 -17.17 23.65 -17.90
C ASN A 3 -15.78 24.28 -18.03
N GLN A 4 -14.75 23.52 -18.42
CA GLN A 4 -13.38 24.04 -18.62
C GLN A 4 -13.28 24.99 -19.81
N LYS A 5 -13.99 24.69 -20.91
CA LYS A 5 -14.07 25.61 -22.06
C LYS A 5 -14.76 26.92 -21.67
N LYS A 6 -15.82 26.84 -20.86
CA LYS A 6 -16.55 28.00 -20.34
C LYS A 6 -15.68 28.86 -19.43
N GLU A 7 -14.98 28.25 -18.46
CA GLU A 7 -14.04 28.97 -17.57
C GLU A 7 -12.87 29.61 -18.36
N LYS A 8 -12.32 28.91 -19.35
CA LYS A 8 -11.26 29.47 -20.22
C LYS A 8 -11.74 30.70 -20.98
N GLN A 9 -12.95 30.65 -21.54
CA GLN A 9 -13.54 31.79 -22.26
C GLN A 9 -13.85 32.93 -21.30
N GLU A 10 -14.38 32.65 -20.12
CA GLU A 10 -14.69 33.63 -19.09
C GLU A 10 -13.43 34.38 -18.63
N ILE A 11 -12.36 33.66 -18.30
CA ILE A 11 -11.06 34.25 -17.91
C ILE A 11 -10.48 35.10 -19.04
N LYS A 12 -10.51 34.61 -20.30
CA LYS A 12 -10.05 35.37 -21.46
C LYS A 12 -10.90 36.62 -21.71
N THR A 13 -12.20 36.56 -21.43
CA THR A 13 -13.10 37.69 -21.62
C THR A 13 -12.81 38.74 -20.57
N ILE A 14 -12.83 38.37 -19.28
CA ILE A 14 -12.55 39.26 -18.13
C ILE A 14 -11.23 40.02 -18.33
N ARG A 15 -10.16 39.33 -18.71
CA ARG A 15 -8.83 39.94 -18.86
C ARG A 15 -8.68 40.86 -20.07
N ASN A 16 -9.58 40.76 -21.04
CA ASN A 16 -9.58 41.60 -22.23
C ASN A 16 -10.67 42.68 -22.20
N ILE A 17 -11.47 42.78 -21.12
CA ILE A 17 -12.53 43.78 -20.99
C ILE A 17 -11.96 45.19 -21.22
N GLY A 18 -10.87 45.55 -20.55
CA GLY A 18 -10.26 46.88 -20.71
C GLY A 18 -9.89 47.21 -22.16
N PHE A 19 -9.31 46.25 -22.90
CA PHE A 19 -8.97 46.42 -24.31
C PHE A 19 -10.22 46.65 -25.18
N TRP A 20 -11.29 45.88 -24.94
CA TRP A 20 -12.54 46.05 -25.67
C TRP A 20 -13.24 47.37 -25.32
N THR A 21 -13.29 47.74 -24.04
CA THR A 21 -13.89 49.00 -23.58
C THR A 21 -13.21 50.21 -24.22
N VAL A 22 -11.87 50.24 -24.28
CA VAL A 22 -11.13 51.32 -24.93
C VAL A 22 -11.47 51.42 -26.42
N ASN A 23 -11.52 50.29 -27.13
CA ASN A 23 -11.89 50.27 -28.54
C ASN A 23 -13.33 50.75 -28.81
N VAL A 24 -14.28 50.36 -27.94
CA VAL A 24 -15.66 50.83 -28.01
C VAL A 24 -15.73 52.34 -27.77
N ILE A 25 -15.01 52.87 -26.78
CA ILE A 25 -14.94 54.32 -26.51
C ILE A 25 -14.38 55.07 -27.71
N MET A 26 -13.26 54.62 -28.30
CA MET A 26 -12.67 55.28 -29.49
C MET A 26 -13.65 55.27 -30.67
N THR A 27 -14.37 54.17 -30.87
CA THR A 27 -15.38 54.06 -31.94
C THR A 27 -16.56 55.01 -31.70
N LEU A 28 -17.04 55.10 -30.47
CA LEU A 28 -18.11 56.03 -30.09
C LEU A 28 -17.70 57.48 -30.29
N ILE A 29 -16.47 57.86 -29.92
CA ILE A 29 -15.93 59.20 -30.17
C ILE A 29 -15.93 59.49 -31.68
N LEU A 30 -15.42 58.56 -32.50
CA LEU A 30 -15.36 58.74 -33.95
C LEU A 30 -16.75 58.93 -34.57
N VAL A 31 -17.70 58.05 -34.25
CA VAL A 31 -19.07 58.11 -34.78
C VAL A 31 -19.75 59.40 -34.35
N THR A 32 -19.59 59.80 -33.08
CA THR A 32 -20.18 61.04 -32.55
C THR A 32 -19.59 62.26 -33.25
N SER A 33 -18.26 62.30 -33.44
CA SER A 33 -17.59 63.39 -34.15
C SER A 33 -18.01 63.50 -35.62
N ILE A 34 -18.20 62.37 -36.32
CA ILE A 34 -18.70 62.37 -37.70
C ILE A 34 -20.14 62.90 -37.77
N VAL A 35 -21.02 62.44 -36.88
CA VAL A 35 -22.42 62.89 -36.85
C VAL A 35 -22.50 64.38 -36.53
N LEU A 36 -21.74 64.85 -35.53
CA LEU A 36 -21.68 66.26 -35.16
C LEU A 36 -21.12 67.13 -36.29
N GLU A 37 -20.07 66.68 -37.00
CA GLU A 37 -19.53 67.40 -38.16
C GLU A 37 -20.54 67.51 -39.31
N LEU A 38 -21.29 66.43 -39.59
CA LEU A 38 -22.36 66.43 -40.59
C LEU A 38 -23.53 67.36 -40.22
N LEU A 39 -23.90 67.39 -38.94
CA LEU A 39 -24.90 68.34 -38.42
C LEU A 39 -24.39 69.78 -38.47
N ASN A 40 -23.09 69.99 -38.23
CA ASN A 40 -22.48 71.30 -38.26
C ASN A 40 -22.47 71.91 -39.67
N LYS A 41 -22.15 71.11 -40.69
CA LYS A 41 -22.23 71.52 -42.10
C LYS A 41 -23.65 71.83 -42.59
N LYS A 42 -24.68 71.39 -41.86
CA LYS A 42 -26.08 71.76 -42.10
C LYS A 42 -26.51 73.02 -41.35
N ASN A 43 -25.56 73.77 -40.76
CA ASN A 43 -25.75 75.03 -40.00
C ASN A 43 -26.63 74.90 -38.75
N ILE A 44 -26.62 73.74 -38.08
CA ILE A 44 -27.59 73.48 -36.98
C ILE A 44 -27.03 73.87 -35.60
N TYR A 45 -25.71 73.89 -35.36
CA TYR A 45 -25.20 74.00 -33.99
C TYR A 45 -23.97 74.90 -33.71
N ILE A 46 -22.91 75.01 -34.55
CA ILE A 46 -21.69 75.77 -34.16
C ILE A 46 -20.94 76.43 -35.34
N ASP A 47 -20.93 77.77 -35.41
CA ASP A 47 -20.17 78.52 -36.42
C ASP A 47 -18.67 78.65 -36.06
N PHE A 48 -17.89 77.60 -36.32
CA PHE A 48 -16.44 77.59 -36.10
C PHE A 48 -15.65 78.41 -37.13
N GLN A 49 -16.25 78.82 -38.26
CA GLN A 49 -15.52 79.47 -39.35
C GLN A 49 -15.18 80.95 -39.05
N ASN A 50 -15.90 81.59 -38.13
CA ASN A 50 -15.74 83.02 -37.83
C ASN A 50 -14.88 83.32 -36.58
N ASP A 51 -14.48 82.31 -35.80
CA ASP A 51 -13.66 82.51 -34.60
C ASP A 51 -12.20 82.07 -34.83
N GLN A 52 -11.39 83.04 -35.26
CA GLN A 52 -9.99 82.85 -35.62
C GLN A 52 -9.13 82.36 -34.45
N ASN A 53 -9.53 82.64 -33.21
CA ASN A 53 -8.83 82.16 -32.01
C ASN A 53 -9.03 80.65 -31.82
N ILE A 54 -10.22 80.12 -32.13
CA ILE A 54 -10.52 78.69 -32.03
C ILE A 54 -9.78 77.90 -33.11
N VAL A 55 -9.74 78.42 -34.35
CA VAL A 55 -9.01 77.80 -35.47
C VAL A 55 -7.49 77.75 -35.21
N ASN A 56 -6.91 78.82 -34.65
CA ASN A 56 -5.51 78.84 -34.26
C ASN A 56 -5.22 77.87 -33.11
N SER A 57 -6.10 77.82 -32.10
CA SER A 57 -5.97 76.88 -30.98
C SER A 57 -6.05 75.42 -31.43
N LEU A 58 -6.92 75.11 -32.40
CA LEU A 58 -7.03 73.79 -33.03
C LEU A 58 -5.78 73.41 -33.84
N GLY A 59 -5.18 74.40 -34.52
CA GLY A 59 -3.91 74.22 -35.23
C GLY A 59 -2.78 73.85 -34.28
N VAL A 60 -2.63 74.58 -33.16
CA VAL A 60 -1.66 74.29 -32.11
C VAL A 60 -1.91 72.91 -31.48
N ALA A 61 -3.16 72.59 -31.17
CA ALA A 61 -3.53 71.27 -30.62
C ALA A 61 -3.17 70.13 -31.60
N SER A 62 -3.44 70.30 -32.91
CA SER A 62 -3.10 69.30 -33.93
C SER A 62 -1.59 69.12 -34.08
N GLN A 63 -0.79 70.19 -33.95
CA GLN A 63 0.66 70.12 -33.90
C GLN A 63 1.17 69.35 -32.68
N ILE A 64 0.61 69.63 -31.49
CA ILE A 64 0.94 68.91 -30.25
C ILE A 64 0.62 67.42 -30.39
N ILE A 65 -0.57 67.08 -30.88
CA ILE A 65 -0.97 65.68 -31.10
C ILE A 65 -0.03 65.01 -32.11
N SER A 66 0.32 65.69 -33.21
CA SER A 66 1.24 65.16 -34.21
C SER A 66 2.64 64.91 -33.62
N ALA A 67 3.12 65.79 -32.74
CA ALA A 67 4.37 65.59 -32.02
C ALA A 67 4.30 64.37 -31.07
N VAL A 68 3.21 64.21 -30.32
CA VAL A 68 3.00 63.05 -29.44
C VAL A 68 2.96 61.73 -30.22
N VAL A 69 2.27 61.70 -31.35
CA VAL A 69 2.23 60.52 -32.24
C VAL A 69 3.63 60.19 -32.77
N THR A 70 4.42 61.20 -33.14
CA THR A 70 5.79 61.04 -33.62
C THR A 70 6.72 60.50 -32.53
N CYS A 71 6.56 60.95 -31.29
CA CYS A 71 7.29 60.41 -30.14
C CYS A 71 6.97 58.92 -29.95
N ILE A 72 5.71 58.51 -30.07
CA ILE A 72 5.31 57.10 -29.92
C ILE A 72 5.83 56.23 -31.05
N LEU A 73 5.82 56.72 -32.29
CA LEU A 73 6.46 56.04 -33.41
C LEU A 73 7.96 55.83 -33.15
N SER A 74 8.63 56.80 -32.53
CA SER A 74 10.03 56.68 -32.11
C SER A 74 10.21 55.63 -31.01
N THR A 75 9.34 55.62 -29.99
CA THR A 75 9.34 54.61 -28.92
C THR A 75 9.11 53.18 -29.45
N ILE A 76 8.22 53.01 -30.43
CA ILE A 76 8.00 51.72 -31.11
C ILE A 76 9.23 51.33 -31.94
N GLY A 77 9.91 52.28 -32.58
CA GLY A 77 11.18 52.03 -33.26
C GLY A 77 12.26 51.48 -32.31
N ILE A 78 12.37 52.05 -31.10
CA ILE A 78 13.25 51.54 -30.04
C ILE A 78 12.78 50.15 -29.56
N SER A 79 11.47 49.92 -29.51
CA SER A 79 10.91 48.61 -29.13
C SER A 79 11.32 47.49 -30.08
N PHE A 80 11.35 47.78 -31.39
CA PHE A 80 11.82 46.83 -32.39
C PHE A 80 13.30 46.49 -32.24
N SER A 81 14.15 47.45 -31.89
CA SER A 81 15.59 47.19 -31.72
C SER A 81 15.89 46.34 -30.47
N LEU A 82 15.05 46.40 -29.44
CA LEU A 82 15.20 45.64 -28.19
C LEU A 82 14.65 44.20 -28.27
N GLN A 83 14.03 43.77 -29.38
CA GLN A 83 13.39 42.45 -29.48
C GLN A 83 14.36 41.27 -29.32
N ASN A 84 15.65 41.48 -29.60
CA ASN A 84 16.70 40.47 -29.46
C ASN A 84 17.33 40.45 -28.07
N ASN A 85 17.02 41.41 -27.19
CA ASN A 85 17.51 41.38 -25.82
C ASN A 85 16.88 40.19 -25.08
N GLU A 86 17.67 39.58 -24.21
CA GLU A 86 17.24 38.46 -23.38
C GLU A 86 16.90 38.94 -21.97
N TYR A 87 15.80 38.44 -21.45
CA TYR A 87 15.38 38.60 -20.06
C TYR A 87 14.72 37.30 -19.61
N PHE A 88 15.06 36.81 -18.41
CA PHE A 88 14.78 35.43 -18.01
C PHE A 88 15.29 34.36 -18.99
N HIS A 89 16.44 34.61 -19.62
CA HIS A 89 17.00 33.78 -20.72
C HIS A 89 16.06 33.58 -21.93
N ILE A 90 15.06 34.45 -22.09
CA ILE A 90 14.14 34.45 -23.23
C ILE A 90 14.23 35.78 -23.94
N LYS A 91 14.16 35.75 -25.27
CA LYS A 91 14.09 36.97 -26.08
C LYS A 91 12.77 37.70 -25.85
N VAL A 92 12.81 39.03 -25.75
CA VAL A 92 11.60 39.87 -25.59
C VAL A 92 10.56 39.59 -26.70
N ARG A 93 11.00 39.24 -27.91
CA ARG A 93 10.12 38.78 -29.00
C ARG A 93 9.25 37.59 -28.61
N ASP A 94 9.82 36.62 -27.91
CA ASP A 94 9.15 35.37 -27.58
C ASP A 94 8.23 35.57 -26.36
N ILE A 95 8.63 36.44 -25.41
CA ILE A 95 7.74 36.94 -24.35
C ILE A 95 6.51 37.63 -24.95
N ASN A 96 6.71 38.47 -25.97
CA ASN A 96 5.61 39.12 -26.69
C ASN A 96 4.68 38.10 -27.36
N ALA A 97 5.22 37.02 -27.92
CA ALA A 97 4.43 35.93 -28.49
C ALA A 97 3.63 35.13 -27.42
N MET A 98 4.04 35.16 -26.15
CA MET A 98 3.34 34.51 -25.05
C MET A 98 2.13 35.31 -24.52
N ARG A 99 2.01 36.60 -24.87
CA ARG A 99 0.93 37.48 -24.38
C ARG A 99 -0.46 36.91 -24.71
N VAL A 100 -1.24 36.70 -23.66
CA VAL A 100 -2.66 36.31 -23.75
C VAL A 100 -3.58 37.52 -23.88
N ARG A 101 -3.23 38.62 -23.23
CA ARG A 101 -3.99 39.88 -23.30
C ARG A 101 -3.90 40.43 -24.73
N LYS A 102 -5.03 40.88 -25.25
CA LYS A 102 -5.09 41.54 -26.55
C LYS A 102 -4.26 42.82 -26.50
N HIS A 103 -3.41 42.96 -27.49
CA HIS A 103 -2.57 44.12 -27.71
C HIS A 103 -2.56 44.41 -29.20
N TYR A 104 -2.22 45.63 -29.57
CA TYR A 104 -2.05 46.00 -30.97
C TYR A 104 -0.72 45.44 -31.47
N SER A 105 -0.70 44.85 -32.66
CA SER A 105 0.57 44.44 -33.27
C SER A 105 1.40 45.69 -33.57
N TYR A 106 2.73 45.59 -33.50
CA TYR A 106 3.60 46.73 -33.78
C TYR A 106 3.32 47.38 -35.15
N LEU A 107 3.04 46.55 -36.16
CA LEU A 107 2.66 47.01 -37.50
C LEU A 107 1.33 47.78 -37.48
N PHE A 108 0.31 47.27 -36.79
CA PHE A 108 -0.98 47.94 -36.68
C PHE A 108 -0.83 49.28 -35.96
N THR A 109 -0.10 49.30 -34.84
CA THR A 109 0.15 50.53 -34.09
C THR A 109 0.86 51.58 -34.94
N PHE A 110 1.85 51.17 -35.74
CA PHE A 110 2.56 52.06 -36.66
C PHE A 110 1.61 52.63 -37.73
N LEU A 111 0.88 51.75 -38.44
CA LEU A 111 -0.05 52.16 -39.49
C LEU A 111 -1.20 53.02 -38.97
N PHE A 112 -1.77 52.65 -37.83
CA PHE A 112 -2.90 53.37 -37.23
C PHE A 112 -2.49 54.77 -36.75
N ASN A 113 -1.31 54.91 -36.14
CA ASN A 113 -0.74 56.22 -35.80
C ASN A 113 -0.49 57.10 -37.03
N LEU A 114 0.00 56.50 -38.13
CA LEU A 114 0.20 57.21 -39.39
C LEU A 114 -1.13 57.69 -39.98
N ILE A 115 -2.16 56.83 -39.97
CA ILE A 115 -3.52 57.18 -40.38
C ILE A 115 -4.10 58.29 -39.52
N LEU A 116 -3.92 58.23 -38.19
CA LEU A 116 -4.38 59.28 -37.28
C LEU A 116 -3.67 60.60 -37.55
N LEU A 117 -2.35 60.60 -37.77
CA LEU A 117 -1.56 61.79 -38.05
C LEU A 117 -1.99 62.46 -39.36
N PHE A 118 -1.99 61.72 -40.47
CA PHE A 118 -2.42 62.27 -41.77
C PHE A 118 -3.90 62.62 -41.77
N GLY A 119 -4.73 61.82 -41.09
CA GLY A 119 -6.16 62.08 -40.94
C GLY A 119 -6.44 63.38 -40.19
N ASN A 120 -5.70 63.66 -39.12
CA ASN A 120 -5.86 64.91 -38.35
C ASN A 120 -5.44 66.14 -39.17
N ILE A 121 -4.31 66.05 -39.88
CA ILE A 121 -3.83 67.11 -40.78
C ILE A 121 -4.84 67.37 -41.89
N LEU A 122 -5.36 66.32 -42.53
CA LEU A 122 -6.32 66.43 -43.61
C LEU A 122 -7.66 67.00 -43.13
N CYS A 123 -8.16 66.56 -41.96
CA CYS A 123 -9.37 67.13 -41.36
C CYS A 123 -9.21 68.62 -41.07
N TYR A 124 -8.03 69.06 -40.61
CA TYR A 124 -7.74 70.48 -40.42
C TYR A 124 -7.70 71.25 -41.75
N CYS A 125 -7.00 70.74 -42.77
CA CYS A 125 -6.89 71.39 -44.09
C CYS A 125 -8.23 71.53 -44.83
N VAL A 126 -9.15 70.57 -44.65
CA VAL A 126 -10.50 70.59 -45.28
C VAL A 126 -11.53 71.28 -44.36
N SER A 127 -11.08 71.90 -43.27
CA SER A 127 -11.91 72.63 -42.29
C SER A 127 -12.99 71.79 -41.60
N TRP A 128 -12.73 70.51 -41.34
CA TRP A 128 -13.60 69.61 -40.54
C TRP A 128 -13.18 69.65 -39.07
N TYR A 129 -13.50 70.76 -38.41
CA TYR A 129 -12.93 71.09 -37.10
C TYR A 129 -13.42 70.18 -35.96
N ILE A 130 -14.67 69.73 -35.95
CA ILE A 130 -15.19 68.83 -34.91
C ILE A 130 -14.60 67.43 -35.09
N LEU A 131 -14.46 67.00 -36.34
CA LEU A 131 -13.80 65.73 -36.66
C LEU A 131 -12.30 65.74 -36.29
N ASN A 132 -11.61 66.87 -36.49
CA ASN A 132 -10.23 67.09 -36.05
C ASN A 132 -10.09 66.97 -34.51
N ILE A 133 -11.03 67.51 -33.73
CA ILE A 133 -11.04 67.32 -32.25
C ILE A 133 -11.24 65.83 -31.90
N GLY A 134 -12.20 65.17 -32.56
CA GLY A 134 -12.48 63.75 -32.36
C GLY A 134 -11.28 62.86 -32.65
N MET A 135 -10.64 63.08 -33.80
CA MET A 135 -9.42 62.38 -34.22
C MET A 135 -8.26 62.65 -33.25
N GLY A 136 -8.13 63.88 -32.77
CA GLY A 136 -7.15 64.23 -31.73
C GLY A 136 -7.34 63.51 -30.40
N LEU A 137 -8.60 63.40 -29.94
CA LEU A 137 -8.94 62.67 -28.72
C LEU A 137 -8.68 61.16 -28.88
N ILE A 138 -9.10 60.56 -30.01
CA ILE A 138 -8.83 59.16 -30.32
C ILE A 138 -7.33 58.90 -30.35
N SER A 139 -6.58 59.78 -31.02
CA SER A 139 -5.12 59.68 -31.09
C SER A 139 -4.50 59.70 -29.71
N THR A 140 -4.92 60.61 -28.84
CA THR A 140 -4.42 60.71 -27.46
C THR A 140 -4.74 59.46 -26.64
N ILE A 141 -5.98 58.97 -26.69
CA ILE A 141 -6.42 57.76 -25.97
C ILE A 141 -5.65 56.52 -26.47
N PHE A 142 -5.52 56.37 -27.79
CA PHE A 142 -4.76 55.28 -28.40
C PHE A 142 -3.29 55.32 -27.98
N CYS A 143 -2.68 56.49 -28.07
CA CYS A 143 -1.30 56.76 -27.68
C CYS A 143 -1.03 56.40 -26.22
N ILE A 144 -1.88 56.85 -25.28
CA ILE A 144 -1.77 56.52 -23.85
C ILE A 144 -1.93 55.00 -23.65
N THR A 145 -2.88 54.37 -24.34
CA THR A 145 -3.12 52.93 -24.23
C THR A 145 -1.92 52.11 -24.67
N VAL A 146 -1.31 52.47 -25.81
CA VAL A 146 -0.09 51.82 -26.32
C VAL A 146 1.08 52.01 -25.36
N LEU A 147 1.27 53.23 -24.84
CA LEU A 147 2.34 53.51 -23.89
C LEU A 147 2.20 52.69 -22.60
N ILE A 148 1.00 52.61 -22.02
CA ILE A 148 0.74 51.82 -20.82
C ILE A 148 1.01 50.32 -21.05
N GLN A 149 0.71 49.82 -22.25
CA GLN A 149 0.91 48.40 -22.57
C GLN A 149 2.36 48.06 -22.91
N GLU A 150 3.10 48.95 -23.59
CA GLU A 150 4.44 48.66 -24.10
C GLU A 150 5.56 49.13 -23.17
N ILE A 151 5.44 50.29 -22.50
CA ILE A 151 6.50 50.82 -21.62
C ILE A 151 6.95 49.78 -20.59
N PRO A 152 6.06 49.10 -19.84
CA PRO A 152 6.52 48.15 -18.82
C PRO A 152 7.35 47.00 -19.38
N ILE A 153 7.11 46.58 -20.62
CA ILE A 153 7.93 45.56 -21.28
C ILE A 153 9.27 46.14 -21.71
N LEU A 154 9.25 47.33 -22.30
CA LEU A 154 10.46 47.99 -22.79
C LEU A 154 11.43 48.34 -21.67
N THR A 155 10.90 48.72 -20.51
CA THR A 155 11.70 48.96 -19.30
C THR A 155 12.07 47.67 -18.56
N GLN A 156 11.78 46.50 -19.14
CA GLN A 156 12.04 45.18 -18.53
C GLN A 156 11.46 45.06 -17.10
N ASN A 157 10.25 45.61 -16.88
CA ASN A 157 9.60 45.54 -15.57
C ASN A 157 9.24 44.08 -15.24
N GLN A 158 9.87 43.55 -14.19
CA GLN A 158 9.68 42.18 -13.73
C GLN A 158 8.21 41.81 -13.52
N GLN A 159 7.40 42.71 -12.94
CA GLN A 159 5.99 42.43 -12.67
C GLN A 159 5.17 42.24 -13.96
N ALA A 160 5.49 42.99 -15.00
CA ALA A 160 4.80 42.88 -16.28
C ALA A 160 5.07 41.53 -16.96
N TYR A 161 6.29 41.00 -16.82
CA TYR A 161 6.64 39.68 -17.34
C TYR A 161 6.02 38.54 -16.52
N LEU A 162 6.05 38.64 -15.19
CA LEU A 162 5.37 37.68 -14.31
C LEU A 162 3.86 37.60 -14.63
N ASP A 163 3.21 38.74 -14.85
CA ASP A 163 1.81 38.79 -15.27
C ASP A 163 1.60 38.07 -16.62
N ILE A 164 2.49 38.24 -17.60
CA ILE A 164 2.40 37.56 -18.90
C ILE A 164 2.53 36.04 -18.72
N PHE A 165 3.51 35.59 -17.93
CA PHE A 165 3.72 34.17 -17.67
C PHE A 165 2.55 33.56 -16.91
N LYS A 166 2.05 34.23 -15.86
CA LYS A 166 0.86 33.81 -15.11
C LYS A 166 -0.34 33.70 -16.03
N ASP A 167 -0.56 34.71 -16.89
CA ASP A 167 -1.67 34.72 -17.83
C ASP A 167 -1.59 33.59 -18.85
N ARG A 168 -0.39 33.31 -19.34
CA ARG A 168 -0.14 32.21 -20.25
C ARG A 168 -0.41 30.86 -19.58
N PHE A 169 0.09 30.67 -18.37
CA PHE A 169 -0.09 29.43 -17.61
C PHE A 169 -1.56 29.15 -17.29
N ILE A 170 -2.33 30.19 -16.91
CA ILE A 170 -3.77 30.07 -16.70
C ILE A 170 -4.46 29.57 -17.97
N VAL A 171 -4.21 30.20 -19.12
CA VAL A 171 -4.82 29.76 -20.39
C VAL A 171 -4.41 28.33 -20.77
N ALA A 172 -3.17 27.94 -20.47
CA ALA A 172 -2.65 26.60 -20.67
C ALA A 172 -3.41 25.56 -19.85
N SER A 173 -3.54 25.85 -18.55
CA SER A 173 -4.12 24.94 -17.54
C SER A 173 -5.60 24.59 -17.77
N TYR A 174 -6.39 25.48 -18.42
CA TYR A 174 -7.82 25.28 -18.69
C TYR A 174 -8.16 24.81 -20.12
N SER A 175 -7.17 24.41 -20.93
CA SER A 175 -7.47 23.90 -22.27
C SER A 175 -7.94 22.45 -22.29
N ALA A 176 -8.87 22.14 -23.20
CA ALA A 176 -9.55 20.85 -23.28
C ALA A 176 -8.64 19.67 -23.71
N ASN A 177 -7.41 19.94 -24.15
CA ASN A 177 -6.48 18.92 -24.64
C ASN A 177 -5.38 18.54 -23.63
N GLY A 178 -5.50 18.93 -22.35
CA GLY A 178 -4.48 18.63 -21.34
C GLY A 178 -3.21 19.48 -21.45
N ASP A 179 -2.83 19.86 -22.66
CA ASP A 179 -1.77 20.81 -22.97
C ASP A 179 -2.32 21.86 -23.95
N SER A 180 -2.39 23.13 -23.53
CA SER A 180 -2.57 24.24 -24.48
C SER A 180 -1.23 24.73 -25.03
N PHE A 181 -0.20 23.89 -24.96
CA PHE A 181 0.95 23.95 -25.84
C PHE A 181 0.63 23.14 -27.10
N SER A 182 -0.37 23.56 -27.87
CA SER A 182 -0.60 22.98 -29.20
C SER A 182 0.49 23.48 -30.16
N SER A 183 1.43 22.60 -30.47
CA SER A 183 2.17 22.50 -31.74
C SER A 183 2.95 23.73 -32.24
N THR A 184 3.76 24.33 -31.38
CA THR A 184 5.11 24.79 -31.74
C THR A 184 6.00 24.62 -30.50
N ASP A 185 6.80 23.55 -30.45
CA ASP A 185 7.61 23.14 -29.28
C ASP A 185 8.50 24.26 -28.72
N TYR A 186 8.86 25.24 -29.57
CA TYR A 186 9.68 26.37 -29.21
C TYR A 186 9.11 27.21 -28.05
N LEU A 187 7.86 27.67 -28.12
CA LEU A 187 7.32 28.57 -27.07
C LEU A 187 7.08 27.85 -25.73
N ARG A 188 6.96 26.52 -25.75
CA ARG A 188 6.90 25.71 -24.53
C ARG A 188 8.27 25.66 -23.87
N ASN A 189 9.30 25.37 -24.65
CA ASN A 189 10.68 25.35 -24.16
C ASN A 189 11.11 26.72 -23.64
N GLU A 190 10.79 27.79 -24.36
CA GLU A 190 11.04 29.14 -23.87
C GLU A 190 10.30 29.39 -22.54
N PHE A 191 9.01 29.05 -22.43
CA PHE A 191 8.29 29.24 -21.17
C PHE A 191 8.89 28.44 -20.00
N ASP A 192 9.32 27.21 -20.27
CA ASP A 192 9.98 26.36 -19.28
C ASP A 192 11.36 26.94 -18.89
N ASN A 193 12.11 27.53 -19.83
CA ASN A 193 13.35 28.27 -19.55
C ASN A 193 13.10 29.50 -18.67
N ALA A 194 12.00 30.23 -18.85
CA ALA A 194 11.64 31.34 -17.96
C ALA A 194 11.36 30.86 -16.54
N LEU A 195 10.60 29.78 -16.41
CA LEU A 195 10.30 29.19 -15.10
C LEU A 195 11.56 28.66 -14.44
N GLU A 196 12.46 28.07 -15.23
CA GLU A 196 13.78 27.64 -14.77
C GLU A 196 14.56 28.82 -14.18
N ASP A 197 14.69 29.92 -14.92
CA ASP A 197 15.42 31.10 -14.45
C ASP A 197 14.72 31.79 -13.27
N LEU A 198 13.39 31.80 -13.24
CA LEU A 198 12.62 32.30 -12.10
C LEU A 198 12.87 31.50 -10.83
N ILE A 199 12.96 30.17 -10.91
CA ILE A 199 13.28 29.29 -9.78
C ILE A 199 14.76 29.43 -9.37
N LYS A 200 15.66 29.77 -10.30
CA LYS A 200 17.05 30.11 -9.95
C LYS A 200 17.16 31.44 -9.21
N GLN A 201 16.35 32.43 -9.59
CA GLN A 201 16.40 33.78 -8.99
C GLN A 201 15.53 33.92 -7.73
N LYS A 202 14.49 33.10 -7.57
CA LYS A 202 13.50 33.12 -6.50
C LYS A 202 13.25 31.69 -6.02
N ASN A 203 12.99 31.50 -4.72
CA ASN A 203 12.63 30.18 -4.22
C ASN A 203 11.25 29.69 -4.75
N LEU A 204 11.04 28.38 -4.69
CA LEU A 204 9.85 27.69 -5.22
C LEU A 204 8.56 28.24 -4.62
N ILE A 205 8.55 28.51 -3.30
CA ILE A 205 7.38 29.02 -2.59
C ILE A 205 6.97 30.40 -3.12
N THR A 206 7.93 31.31 -3.33
CA THR A 206 7.65 32.64 -3.87
C THR A 206 7.09 32.54 -5.29
N VAL A 207 7.68 31.70 -6.15
CA VAL A 207 7.17 31.48 -7.51
C VAL A 207 5.77 30.85 -7.49
N TYR A 208 5.52 29.90 -6.60
CA TYR A 208 4.21 29.28 -6.42
C TYR A 208 3.15 30.31 -6.03
N GLU A 209 3.41 31.13 -5.01
CA GLU A 209 2.51 32.19 -4.56
C GLU A 209 2.17 33.17 -5.69
N TYR A 210 3.17 33.58 -6.48
CA TYR A 210 2.93 34.45 -7.63
C TYR A 210 1.96 33.85 -8.65
N PHE A 211 2.08 32.55 -8.95
CA PHE A 211 1.28 31.92 -10.00
C PHE A 211 -0.09 31.44 -9.51
N THR A 212 -0.30 31.27 -8.20
CA THR A 212 -1.56 30.79 -7.63
C THR A 212 -2.71 31.80 -7.71
N ILE A 213 -3.93 31.27 -7.59
CA ILE A 213 -5.17 32.05 -7.53
C ILE A 213 -5.99 31.56 -6.33
N LYS A 214 -6.51 32.52 -5.56
CA LYS A 214 -7.41 32.25 -4.44
C LYS A 214 -8.63 31.43 -4.90
N ASP A 215 -9.03 30.45 -4.09
CA ASP A 215 -10.22 29.61 -4.32
C ASP A 215 -10.20 28.76 -5.62
N LYS A 216 -9.01 28.48 -6.17
CA LYS A 216 -8.83 27.64 -7.36
C LYS A 216 -7.88 26.45 -7.11
N PRO A 217 -8.25 25.48 -6.25
CA PRO A 217 -7.37 24.38 -5.83
C PRO A 217 -6.89 23.50 -6.99
N LYS A 218 -7.75 23.20 -7.97
CA LYS A 218 -7.38 22.39 -9.15
C LYS A 218 -6.31 23.05 -10.02
N TYR A 219 -6.32 24.38 -10.10
CA TYR A 219 -5.32 25.14 -10.84
C TYR A 219 -4.03 25.24 -10.04
N ASN A 220 -4.11 25.57 -8.75
CA ASN A 220 -2.96 25.67 -7.86
C ASN A 220 -2.18 24.34 -7.80
N LYS A 221 -2.88 23.20 -7.77
CA LYS A 221 -2.24 21.88 -7.91
C LYS A 221 -1.44 21.73 -9.20
N LYS A 222 -1.95 22.21 -10.34
CA LYS A 222 -1.22 22.17 -11.63
C LYS A 222 0.01 23.08 -11.63
N VAL A 223 -0.10 24.25 -10.98
CA VAL A 223 1.05 25.16 -10.79
C VAL A 223 2.15 24.43 -10.02
N LEU A 224 1.82 23.88 -8.85
CA LEU A 224 2.79 23.17 -8.01
C LEU A 224 3.48 22.03 -8.79
N LEU A 225 2.70 21.18 -9.46
CA LEU A 225 3.25 20.06 -10.23
C LEU A 225 4.21 20.52 -11.34
N LYS A 226 3.91 21.62 -12.04
CA LYS A 226 4.81 22.16 -13.07
C LYS A 226 6.10 22.71 -12.45
N LEU A 227 6.00 23.41 -11.32
CA LEU A 227 7.19 23.96 -10.66
C LEU A 227 8.09 22.85 -10.09
N LEU A 228 7.51 21.78 -9.52
CA LEU A 228 8.25 20.60 -9.08
C LEU A 228 8.95 19.86 -10.24
N ASP A 229 8.31 19.82 -11.42
CA ASP A 229 8.90 19.26 -12.64
C ASP A 229 10.11 20.08 -13.12
N ILE A 230 9.99 21.42 -13.15
CA ILE A 230 11.12 22.31 -13.47
C ILE A 230 12.24 22.20 -12.42
N GLN A 231 11.92 22.14 -11.12
CA GLN A 231 12.90 21.94 -10.06
C GLN A 231 13.67 20.63 -10.24
N GLN A 232 12.96 19.54 -10.56
CA GLN A 232 13.57 18.25 -10.85
C GLN A 232 14.49 18.33 -12.08
N PHE A 233 14.05 18.99 -13.14
CA PHE A 233 14.85 19.18 -14.35
C PHE A 233 16.14 19.97 -14.07
N LEU A 234 16.04 21.04 -13.26
CA LEU A 234 17.19 21.80 -12.76
C LEU A 234 18.18 20.91 -12.01
N ALA A 235 17.68 20.08 -11.09
CA ALA A 235 18.52 19.17 -10.32
C ALA A 235 19.29 18.17 -11.23
N PHE A 236 18.68 17.69 -12.31
CA PHE A 236 19.35 16.82 -13.28
C PHE A 236 20.41 17.52 -14.13
N LYS A 237 20.33 18.84 -14.28
CA LYS A 237 21.31 19.65 -15.00
C LYS A 237 22.57 19.95 -14.20
N LEU A 238 22.55 19.82 -12.87
CA LEU A 238 23.67 20.17 -11.99
C LEU A 238 25.02 19.57 -12.47
N LYS A 239 25.00 18.32 -12.93
CA LYS A 239 26.20 17.62 -13.44
C LYS A 239 26.81 18.19 -14.73
N TYR A 240 26.12 19.12 -15.40
CA TYR A 240 26.57 19.73 -16.66
C TYR A 240 26.95 21.22 -16.48
N ILE A 241 26.99 21.71 -15.24
CA ILE A 241 27.32 23.11 -14.94
C ILE A 241 28.79 23.16 -14.53
N ASP A 242 29.61 23.78 -15.39
CA ASP A 242 31.05 23.93 -15.16
C ASP A 242 31.39 25.13 -14.25
N ASP A 243 30.54 26.17 -14.23
CA ASP A 243 30.74 27.32 -13.36
C ASP A 243 30.36 26.99 -11.90
N GLN A 244 31.38 26.93 -11.04
CA GLN A 244 31.21 26.63 -9.62
C GLN A 244 30.32 27.64 -8.90
N LYS A 245 30.32 28.91 -9.33
CA LYS A 245 29.49 29.94 -8.70
C LYS A 245 28.02 29.71 -9.03
N GLU A 246 27.69 29.54 -10.31
CA GLU A 246 26.34 29.18 -10.75
C GLU A 246 25.87 27.87 -10.11
N LEU A 247 26.73 26.85 -10.06
CA LEU A 247 26.41 25.56 -9.43
C LEU A 247 26.00 25.72 -7.97
N ASN A 248 26.78 26.45 -7.18
CA ASN A 248 26.49 26.66 -5.76
C ASN A 248 25.19 27.44 -5.56
N GLU A 249 24.94 28.50 -6.33
CA GLU A 249 23.71 29.31 -6.25
C GLU A 249 22.46 28.47 -6.56
N ILE A 250 22.52 27.61 -7.58
CA ILE A 250 21.40 26.71 -7.92
C ILE A 250 21.21 25.66 -6.82
N CYS A 251 22.30 25.07 -6.31
CA CYS A 251 22.21 24.10 -5.23
C CYS A 251 21.62 24.72 -3.96
N ASP A 252 22.03 25.93 -3.56
CA ASP A 252 21.48 26.62 -2.39
C ASP A 252 19.97 26.86 -2.51
N ASN A 253 19.50 27.29 -3.68
CA ASN A 253 18.07 27.44 -3.94
C ASN A 253 17.32 26.10 -3.89
N LEU A 254 17.87 25.05 -4.50
CA LEU A 254 17.25 23.72 -4.46
C LEU A 254 17.20 23.16 -3.03
N LYS A 255 18.26 23.36 -2.23
CA LYS A 255 18.30 23.00 -0.80
C LYS A 255 17.20 23.73 -0.03
N SER A 256 17.13 25.05 -0.16
CA SER A 256 16.07 25.86 0.47
C SER A 256 14.68 25.35 0.11
N ASN A 257 14.41 25.08 -1.17
CA ASN A 257 13.10 24.58 -1.59
C ASN A 257 12.72 23.23 -0.96
N ILE A 258 13.70 22.33 -0.78
CA ILE A 258 13.46 21.06 -0.09
C ILE A 258 13.17 21.30 1.40
N LEU A 259 13.92 22.20 2.04
CA LEU A 259 13.71 22.53 3.45
C LEU A 259 12.37 23.22 3.69
N ASP A 260 11.95 24.15 2.84
CA ASP A 260 10.64 24.81 2.94
C ASP A 260 9.49 23.77 2.96
N VAL A 261 9.63 22.70 2.15
CA VAL A 261 8.67 21.59 2.14
C VAL A 261 8.79 20.74 3.40
N PHE A 262 10.00 20.39 3.83
CA PHE A 262 10.22 19.53 4.99
C PHE A 262 9.92 20.20 6.33
N LEU A 263 10.02 21.53 6.42
CA LEU A 263 9.63 22.34 7.58
C LEU A 263 8.13 22.64 7.60
N GLY A 264 7.43 22.44 6.47
CA GLY A 264 6.00 22.70 6.32
C GLY A 264 5.65 24.14 5.96
N GLU A 265 6.64 24.95 5.55
CA GLU A 265 6.40 26.30 5.02
C GLU A 265 5.64 26.24 3.69
N LEU A 266 5.92 25.21 2.87
CA LEU A 266 5.12 24.86 1.69
C LEU A 266 4.36 23.54 1.92
N ASP A 267 3.09 23.64 2.32
CA ASP A 267 2.21 22.49 2.52
C ASP A 267 1.76 21.84 1.20
N ILE A 268 2.67 21.05 0.61
CA ILE A 268 2.41 20.31 -0.62
C ILE A 268 1.36 19.21 -0.42
N ILE A 269 1.16 18.71 0.80
CA ILE A 269 0.23 17.60 1.07
C ILE A 269 -1.19 18.09 0.89
N SER A 270 -1.55 19.22 1.49
CA SER A 270 -2.84 19.89 1.31
C SER A 270 -3.11 20.25 -0.15
N ILE A 271 -2.10 20.76 -0.86
CA ILE A 271 -2.23 21.16 -2.27
C ILE A 271 -2.46 19.94 -3.20
N LEU A 272 -1.76 18.83 -2.95
CA LEU A 272 -1.85 17.62 -3.76
C LEU A 272 -3.08 16.77 -3.41
N GLY A 273 -3.59 16.87 -2.18
CA GLY A 273 -4.73 16.11 -1.66
C GLY A 273 -4.41 14.61 -1.53
N GLU A 274 -5.44 13.76 -1.62
CA GLU A 274 -5.36 12.30 -1.36
C GLU A 274 -4.27 11.54 -2.14
N ASN A 275 -3.77 12.09 -3.24
CA ASN A 275 -2.77 11.44 -4.10
C ASN A 275 -1.32 11.93 -3.86
N TYR A 276 -1.05 12.60 -2.73
CA TYR A 276 0.27 13.21 -2.46
C TYR A 276 1.43 12.21 -2.53
N GLN A 277 1.23 10.97 -2.08
CA GLN A 277 2.26 9.91 -2.11
C GLN A 277 2.80 9.63 -3.52
N ASN A 278 1.95 9.71 -4.56
CA ASN A 278 2.35 9.48 -5.95
C ASN A 278 3.38 10.50 -6.46
N TYR A 279 3.55 11.63 -5.76
CA TYR A 279 4.42 12.74 -6.15
C TYR A 279 5.69 12.86 -5.31
N GLN A 280 5.93 11.95 -4.35
CA GLN A 280 7.16 11.90 -3.53
C GLN A 280 8.46 11.86 -4.36
N HIS A 281 8.38 11.26 -5.55
CA HIS A 281 9.52 11.14 -6.46
C HIS A 281 10.10 12.49 -6.91
N TYR A 282 9.31 13.57 -6.92
CA TYR A 282 9.81 14.92 -7.24
C TYR A 282 10.88 15.37 -6.24
N LEU A 283 10.61 15.21 -4.94
CA LEU A 283 11.55 15.58 -3.88
C LEU A 283 12.72 14.60 -3.81
N THR A 284 12.42 13.29 -3.82
CA THR A 284 13.41 12.22 -3.71
C THR A 284 14.51 12.35 -4.76
N ARG A 285 14.14 12.62 -6.02
CA ARG A 285 15.09 12.78 -7.12
C ARG A 285 15.94 14.05 -6.99
N VAL A 286 15.37 15.16 -6.52
CA VAL A 286 16.12 16.40 -6.31
C VAL A 286 17.18 16.20 -5.23
N VAL A 287 16.80 15.64 -4.07
CA VAL A 287 17.74 15.37 -2.98
C VAL A 287 18.82 14.38 -3.43
N PHE A 288 18.44 13.34 -4.18
CA PHE A 288 19.41 12.39 -4.73
C PHE A 288 20.45 13.06 -5.64
N GLN A 289 20.07 14.03 -6.47
CA GLN A 289 21.03 14.78 -7.30
C GLN A 289 21.93 15.69 -6.45
N LEU A 290 21.37 16.37 -5.43
CA LEU A 290 22.15 17.23 -4.53
C LEU A 290 23.22 16.43 -3.76
N VAL A 291 22.84 15.26 -3.23
CA VAL A 291 23.76 14.35 -2.49
C VAL A 291 24.85 13.76 -3.38
N ASN A 292 24.64 13.69 -4.70
CA ASN A 292 25.63 13.19 -5.66
C ASN A 292 26.36 14.31 -6.43
N CYS A 293 26.14 15.58 -6.08
CA CYS A 293 26.71 16.72 -6.79
C CYS A 293 28.19 16.94 -6.45
N THR A 294 28.48 17.35 -5.21
CA THR A 294 29.84 17.47 -4.66
C THR A 294 29.82 17.05 -3.18
N GLU A 295 30.95 16.63 -2.64
CA GLU A 295 31.06 16.22 -1.23
C GLU A 295 30.58 17.31 -0.26
N LYS A 296 30.95 18.57 -0.53
CA LYS A 296 30.53 19.72 0.28
C LYS A 296 29.00 19.88 0.27
N ILE A 297 28.39 19.95 -0.92
CA ILE A 297 26.94 20.14 -1.07
C ILE A 297 26.17 18.96 -0.47
N ALA A 298 26.68 17.74 -0.67
CA ALA A 298 26.11 16.53 -0.11
C ALA A 298 26.11 16.56 1.42
N SER A 299 27.22 16.99 2.03
CA SER A 299 27.32 17.16 3.49
C SER A 299 26.31 18.19 4.01
N GLU A 300 26.22 19.36 3.37
CA GLU A 300 25.33 20.44 3.80
C GLU A 300 23.85 20.02 3.77
N ILE A 301 23.36 19.52 2.63
CA ILE A 301 21.95 19.12 2.51
C ILE A 301 21.62 17.93 3.41
N SER A 302 22.55 16.99 3.58
CA SER A 302 22.33 15.86 4.49
C SER A 302 22.20 16.36 5.92
N ASP A 303 23.11 17.21 6.38
CA ASP A 303 23.08 17.77 7.74
C ASP A 303 21.77 18.57 7.99
N GLU A 304 21.35 19.41 7.03
CA GLU A 304 20.12 20.21 7.12
C GLU A 304 18.84 19.36 7.14
N ILE A 305 18.75 18.33 6.29
CA ILE A 305 17.61 17.40 6.27
C ILE A 305 17.49 16.66 7.61
N ILE A 306 18.62 16.25 8.19
CA ILE A 306 18.63 15.57 9.48
C ILE A 306 18.24 16.55 10.59
N ASP A 307 18.68 17.81 10.54
CA ASP A 307 18.23 18.82 11.51
C ASP A 307 16.70 18.98 11.50
N VAL A 308 16.04 18.88 10.35
CA VAL A 308 14.56 18.87 10.30
C VAL A 308 13.98 17.72 11.13
N ILE A 309 14.52 16.51 11.03
CA ILE A 309 14.01 15.34 11.77
C ILE A 309 14.20 15.53 13.28
N PHE A 310 15.29 16.17 13.69
CA PHE A 310 15.62 16.40 15.10
C PHE A 310 14.76 17.50 15.75
N TYR A 311 14.53 18.60 15.03
CA TYR A 311 13.96 19.81 15.63
C TYR A 311 12.50 20.06 15.28
N ARG A 312 11.97 19.45 14.20
CA ARG A 312 10.58 19.65 13.81
C ARG A 312 9.65 18.88 14.73
N ASN A 313 8.73 19.60 15.37
CA ASN A 313 7.66 18.98 16.13
C ASN A 313 6.52 18.56 15.20
N PHE A 314 6.15 17.28 15.25
CA PHE A 314 5.05 16.70 14.47
C PHE A 314 3.77 16.48 15.30
N ASP A 315 3.71 16.99 16.53
CA ASP A 315 2.55 16.86 17.41
C ASP A 315 1.26 17.27 16.67
N ASN A 316 0.43 16.27 16.35
CA ASN A 316 -0.87 16.31 15.63
C ASN A 316 -0.86 16.21 14.08
N ASN A 317 0.29 15.96 13.41
CA ASN A 317 0.32 15.83 11.94
C ASN A 317 1.02 14.55 11.45
N GLU A 318 0.38 13.41 11.72
CA GLU A 318 0.85 12.07 11.31
C GLU A 318 1.13 11.94 9.80
N ILE A 319 0.33 12.60 8.97
CA ILE A 319 0.44 12.53 7.50
C ILE A 319 1.76 13.15 7.03
N GLU A 320 2.14 14.31 7.60
CA GLU A 320 3.41 14.97 7.29
C GLU A 320 4.61 14.17 7.78
N LYS A 321 4.52 13.60 9.00
CA LYS A 321 5.53 12.70 9.55
C LYS A 321 5.78 11.51 8.62
N GLU A 322 4.70 10.83 8.21
CA GLU A 322 4.77 9.68 7.33
C GLU A 322 5.34 10.05 5.95
N PHE A 323 4.93 11.20 5.40
CA PHE A 323 5.45 11.70 4.13
C PHE A 323 6.95 11.97 4.19
N LEU A 324 7.42 12.68 5.22
CA LEU A 324 8.84 12.97 5.41
C LEU A 324 9.65 11.68 5.53
N LEU A 325 9.25 10.76 6.42
CA LEU A 325 9.94 9.49 6.61
C LEU A 325 9.99 8.67 5.31
N SER A 326 8.92 8.67 4.52
CA SER A 326 8.89 7.97 3.24
C SER A 326 9.89 8.53 2.23
N VAL A 327 10.00 9.87 2.13
CA VAL A 327 10.99 10.52 1.27
C VAL A 327 12.42 10.22 1.75
N LEU A 328 12.66 10.25 3.06
CA LEU A 328 13.97 9.97 3.65
C LEU A 328 14.39 8.51 3.47
N ILE A 329 13.48 7.56 3.65
CA ILE A 329 13.73 6.14 3.39
C ILE A 329 14.05 5.91 1.91
N ALA A 330 13.34 6.59 1.01
CA ALA A 330 13.61 6.53 -0.43
C ALA A 330 15.02 7.06 -0.77
N ILE A 331 15.43 8.18 -0.17
CA ILE A 331 16.77 8.76 -0.34
C ILE A 331 17.84 7.83 0.25
N LEU A 332 17.66 7.40 1.51
CA LEU A 332 18.56 6.50 2.22
C LEU A 332 18.87 5.26 1.40
N THR A 333 17.83 4.57 0.93
CA THR A 333 17.95 3.34 0.14
C THR A 333 18.64 3.61 -1.20
N SER A 334 18.22 4.65 -1.91
CA SER A 334 18.78 5.01 -3.23
C SER A 334 20.27 5.39 -3.15
N VAL A 335 20.67 6.18 -2.15
CA VAL A 335 22.05 6.63 -1.96
C VAL A 335 22.95 5.47 -1.53
N THR A 336 22.47 4.62 -0.60
CA THR A 336 23.20 3.44 -0.13
C THR A 336 23.48 2.43 -1.25
N ILE A 337 22.47 2.12 -2.09
CA ILE A 337 22.63 1.18 -3.22
C ILE A 337 23.64 1.70 -4.25
N ASN A 338 23.68 3.01 -4.48
CA ASN A 338 24.63 3.64 -5.38
C ASN A 338 26.04 3.81 -4.77
N ASN A 339 26.33 3.12 -3.65
CA ASN A 339 27.64 3.08 -3.00
C ASN A 339 28.13 4.45 -2.48
N ASN A 340 27.20 5.36 -2.24
CA ASN A 340 27.43 6.64 -1.59
C ASN A 340 26.95 6.52 -0.13
N ILE A 341 27.88 6.59 0.83
CA ILE A 341 27.56 6.49 2.27
C ILE A 341 27.55 7.85 2.98
N LEU A 342 27.74 8.96 2.25
CA LEU A 342 27.84 10.30 2.84
C LEU A 342 26.58 10.68 3.62
N PHE A 343 25.40 10.30 3.12
CA PHE A 343 24.14 10.53 3.82
C PHE A 343 24.10 9.80 5.16
N LEU A 344 24.55 8.53 5.21
CA LEU A 344 24.67 7.75 6.44
C LEU A 344 25.69 8.35 7.41
N GLU A 345 26.83 8.83 6.91
CA GLU A 345 27.87 9.49 7.72
C GLU A 345 27.40 10.80 8.35
N SER A 346 26.67 11.63 7.60
CA SER A 346 26.03 12.85 8.13
C SER A 346 25.02 12.52 9.21
N ILE A 347 24.18 11.49 8.99
CA ILE A 347 23.24 10.99 10.00
C ILE A 347 24.00 10.56 11.27
N LYS A 348 25.05 9.75 11.13
CA LYS A 348 25.87 9.27 12.24
C LYS A 348 26.53 10.40 13.02
N LYS A 349 27.06 11.41 12.33
CA LYS A 349 27.61 12.63 12.95
C LYS A 349 26.56 13.32 13.81
N LYS A 350 25.35 13.55 13.28
CA LYS A 350 24.26 14.23 14.01
C LYS A 350 23.77 13.44 15.23
N TYR A 351 23.64 12.11 15.12
CA TYR A 351 23.34 11.29 16.29
C TYR A 351 24.49 11.27 17.30
N SER A 352 25.75 11.35 16.87
CA SER A 352 26.89 11.47 17.79
C SER A 352 26.87 12.77 18.59
N THR A 353 26.48 13.88 17.96
CA THR A 353 26.37 15.19 18.63
C THR A 353 25.12 15.30 19.52
N ASN A 354 24.06 14.56 19.19
CA ASN A 354 22.77 14.63 19.87
C ASN A 354 22.33 13.25 20.40
N TYR A 355 23.26 12.46 20.96
CA TYR A 355 22.98 11.06 21.33
C TYR A 355 21.86 10.92 22.38
N PHE A 356 21.66 11.94 23.23
CA PHE A 356 20.54 12.01 24.17
C PHE A 356 19.16 11.97 23.50
N SER A 357 19.05 12.32 22.21
CA SER A 357 17.78 12.24 21.47
C SER A 357 17.23 10.81 21.38
N LEU A 358 18.13 9.82 21.40
CA LEU A 358 17.81 8.39 21.22
C LEU A 358 17.03 7.78 22.39
N SER A 359 16.95 8.48 23.53
CA SER A 359 16.22 8.00 24.72
C SER A 359 14.74 8.35 24.70
N SER A 360 14.30 9.29 23.86
CA SER A 360 12.89 9.74 23.82
C SER A 360 12.14 9.15 22.63
N ASN A 361 10.83 8.92 22.80
CA ASN A 361 9.96 8.53 21.68
C ASN A 361 9.80 9.75 20.74
N SER A 362 10.53 9.75 19.64
CA SER A 362 10.59 10.86 18.69
C SER A 362 10.73 10.35 17.25
N VAL A 363 10.46 11.21 16.27
CA VAL A 363 10.66 10.90 14.84
C VAL A 363 12.13 10.58 14.55
N SER A 364 13.06 11.25 15.23
CA SER A 364 14.50 10.94 15.13
C SER A 364 14.81 9.53 15.63
N THR A 365 14.27 9.13 16.78
CA THR A 365 14.47 7.79 17.34
C THR A 365 13.85 6.70 16.44
N LEU A 366 12.68 6.96 15.87
CA LEU A 366 12.03 6.08 14.90
C LEU A 366 12.88 5.93 13.62
N PHE A 367 13.40 7.05 13.07
CA PHE A 367 14.25 7.01 11.88
C PHE A 367 15.56 6.28 12.13
N PHE A 368 16.18 6.45 13.31
CA PHE A 368 17.36 5.69 13.73
C PHE A 368 17.10 4.17 13.73
N ALA A 369 15.95 3.75 14.25
CA ALA A 369 15.54 2.36 14.27
C ALA A 369 15.34 1.80 12.85
N ILE A 370 14.68 2.56 11.96
CA ILE A 370 14.47 2.17 10.56
C ILE A 370 15.81 1.99 9.83
N ILE A 371 16.75 2.93 9.99
CA ILE A 371 18.10 2.79 9.43
C ILE A 371 18.78 1.54 9.97
N SER A 372 18.67 1.27 11.27
CA SER A 372 19.33 0.12 11.89
C SER A 372 18.74 -1.22 11.42
N VAL A 373 17.41 -1.32 11.29
CA VAL A 373 16.77 -2.50 10.67
C VAL A 373 17.24 -2.68 9.23
N TYR A 374 17.33 -1.58 8.46
CA TYR A 374 17.75 -1.61 7.07
C TYR A 374 19.22 -2.04 6.92
N LEU A 375 20.13 -1.49 7.73
CA LEU A 375 21.55 -1.86 7.73
C LEU A 375 21.75 -3.33 8.11
N TYR A 376 21.05 -3.82 9.14
CA TYR A 376 21.05 -5.25 9.50
C TYR A 376 20.57 -6.12 8.33
N TYR A 377 19.45 -5.75 7.70
CA TYR A 377 18.92 -6.46 6.55
C TYR A 377 19.92 -6.51 5.38
N LEU A 378 20.56 -5.38 5.05
CA LEU A 378 21.54 -5.32 3.97
C LEU A 378 22.77 -6.19 4.25
N VAL A 379 23.36 -6.07 5.44
CA VAL A 379 24.63 -6.73 5.75
C VAL A 379 24.45 -8.24 5.95
N GLU A 380 23.41 -8.66 6.68
CA GLU A 380 23.25 -10.06 7.12
C GLU A 380 22.27 -10.87 6.28
N LYS A 381 21.23 -10.26 5.72
CA LYS A 381 20.12 -11.00 5.08
C LYS A 381 20.09 -10.87 3.57
N GLN A 382 20.61 -9.78 3.00
CA GLN A 382 20.58 -9.55 1.55
C GLN A 382 21.81 -10.13 0.85
N ASN A 383 21.61 -11.17 0.05
CA ASN A 383 22.69 -11.91 -0.60
C ASN A 383 23.25 -11.25 -1.88
N GLU A 384 22.55 -10.26 -2.44
CA GLU A 384 22.89 -9.66 -3.75
C GLU A 384 23.63 -8.32 -3.66
N ILE A 385 24.11 -7.95 -2.47
CA ILE A 385 24.90 -6.73 -2.30
C ILE A 385 26.35 -7.02 -2.70
N SER A 386 26.97 -6.09 -3.43
CA SER A 386 28.39 -6.19 -3.76
C SER A 386 29.26 -6.26 -2.50
N SER A 387 30.32 -7.06 -2.53
CA SER A 387 31.26 -7.18 -1.40
C SER A 387 31.85 -5.83 -0.98
N GLY A 388 32.11 -4.93 -1.95
CA GLY A 388 32.59 -3.57 -1.68
C GLY A 388 31.60 -2.72 -0.87
N LEU A 389 30.31 -2.77 -1.19
CA LEU A 389 29.28 -2.06 -0.41
C LEU A 389 29.12 -2.70 0.97
N LYS A 390 29.11 -4.05 1.05
CA LYS A 390 29.02 -4.75 2.34
C LYS A 390 30.17 -4.35 3.28
N ASN A 391 31.41 -4.31 2.78
CA ASN A 391 32.57 -3.89 3.58
C ASN A 391 32.43 -2.44 4.09
N LYS A 392 32.06 -1.49 3.22
CA LYS A 392 31.86 -0.09 3.64
C LYS A 392 30.77 0.05 4.70
N LEU A 393 29.67 -0.70 4.60
CA LEU A 393 28.62 -0.69 5.61
C LEU A 393 29.11 -1.29 6.92
N THR A 394 29.90 -2.36 6.87
CA THR A 394 30.53 -2.96 8.06
C THR A 394 31.51 -1.99 8.74
N GLU A 395 32.33 -1.25 7.97
CA GLU A 395 33.20 -0.19 8.47
C GLU A 395 32.37 0.94 9.11
N PHE A 396 31.35 1.43 8.40
CA PHE A 396 30.43 2.45 8.92
C PHE A 396 29.81 2.05 10.28
N ILE A 397 29.40 0.79 10.43
CA ILE A 397 28.77 0.28 11.66
C ILE A 397 29.76 0.24 12.83
N ASN A 398 30.98 -0.25 12.57
CA ASN A 398 31.93 -0.61 13.63
C ASN A 398 32.93 0.50 13.98
N GLU A 399 33.32 1.32 13.02
CA GLU A 399 34.40 2.29 13.20
C GLU A 399 33.89 3.64 13.70
N SER A 400 34.69 4.31 14.54
CA SER A 400 34.51 5.71 14.92
C SER A 400 35.53 6.57 14.20
N TYR A 401 35.19 7.82 13.88
CA TYR A 401 36.09 8.74 13.15
C TYR A 401 35.95 10.17 13.68
N ILE A 402 36.89 11.04 13.30
CA ILE A 402 36.83 12.48 13.62
C ILE A 402 36.38 13.24 12.36
N ARG A 403 35.35 14.07 12.50
CA ARG A 403 34.89 14.98 11.44
C ARG A 403 34.51 16.32 12.06
N ASP A 404 34.96 17.41 11.45
CA ASP A 404 34.73 18.79 11.93
C ASP A 404 35.14 19.01 13.40
N ASN A 405 36.24 18.40 13.84
CA ASN A 405 36.74 18.39 15.23
C ASN A 405 35.81 17.73 16.27
N PHE A 406 34.82 16.93 15.83
CA PHE A 406 33.98 16.12 16.70
C PHE A 406 34.27 14.63 16.53
N GLU A 407 34.25 13.89 17.64
CA GLU A 407 34.26 12.43 17.63
C GLU A 407 32.89 11.92 17.17
N CYS A 408 32.85 11.31 15.99
CA CYS A 408 31.70 10.58 15.50
C CYS A 408 31.79 9.14 16.01
N LEU A 409 30.92 8.80 16.96
CA LEU A 409 30.83 7.45 17.54
C LEU A 409 30.44 6.44 16.47
N SER A 410 30.88 5.19 16.60
CA SER A 410 30.44 4.11 15.72
C SER A 410 28.92 3.92 15.81
N TRP A 411 28.28 3.46 14.72
CA TRP A 411 26.84 3.20 14.76
C TRP A 411 26.48 2.18 15.84
N ARG A 412 27.38 1.20 16.06
CA ARG A 412 27.27 0.21 17.13
C ARG A 412 27.19 0.86 18.51
N LYS A 413 28.08 1.80 18.84
CA LYS A 413 28.05 2.53 20.13
C LYS A 413 26.78 3.37 20.31
N LEU A 414 26.32 4.03 19.24
CA LEU A 414 25.05 4.77 19.27
C LEU A 414 23.86 3.81 19.50
N PHE A 415 23.91 2.63 18.87
CA PHE A 415 22.86 1.63 18.98
C PHE A 415 22.78 1.02 20.39
N GLU A 416 23.92 0.79 21.06
CA GLU A 416 23.96 0.35 22.46
C GLU A 416 23.23 1.32 23.39
N GLN A 417 23.42 2.63 23.20
CA GLN A 417 22.70 3.67 23.95
C GLN A 417 21.21 3.74 23.59
N PHE A 418 20.88 3.56 22.32
CA PHE A 418 19.50 3.51 21.85
C PHE A 418 18.73 2.33 22.46
N VAL A 419 19.35 1.14 22.55
CA VAL A 419 18.69 -0.05 23.09
C VAL A 419 18.46 0.04 24.60
N SER A 420 19.29 0.73 25.38
CA SER A 420 19.10 0.77 26.84
C SER A 420 17.72 1.32 27.22
N GLU A 421 17.28 2.40 26.57
CA GLU A 421 15.98 3.06 26.83
C GLU A 421 14.87 2.65 25.86
N PHE A 422 15.22 2.06 24.70
CA PHE A 422 14.35 1.59 23.61
C PHE A 422 12.92 2.15 23.62
N SER A 423 12.77 3.38 23.16
CA SER A 423 11.51 4.15 23.24
C SER A 423 10.67 4.13 21.95
N VAL A 424 11.00 3.24 21.01
CA VAL A 424 10.33 3.15 19.70
C VAL A 424 8.94 2.54 19.84
N ASN A 425 7.92 3.21 19.28
CA ASN A 425 6.58 2.64 19.17
C ASN A 425 6.54 1.49 18.15
N TYR A 426 6.06 0.32 18.57
CA TYR A 426 5.97 -0.87 17.72
C TYR A 426 5.13 -0.61 16.47
N ASN A 427 3.92 -0.06 16.63
CA ASN A 427 2.97 0.12 15.53
C ASN A 427 3.49 1.10 14.48
N GLU A 428 4.10 2.20 14.92
CA GLU A 428 4.71 3.18 14.01
C GLU A 428 5.90 2.59 13.24
N LEU A 429 6.77 1.82 13.90
CA LEU A 429 7.88 1.15 13.23
C LEU A 429 7.37 0.20 12.14
N ILE A 430 6.43 -0.68 12.50
CA ILE A 430 5.88 -1.66 11.57
C ILE A 430 5.15 -0.97 10.41
N SER A 431 4.29 0.02 10.68
CA SER A 431 3.51 0.70 9.64
C SER A 431 4.41 1.45 8.64
N VAL A 432 5.35 2.27 9.12
CA VAL A 432 6.26 3.04 8.27
C VAL A 432 7.14 2.12 7.42
N CYS A 433 7.68 1.05 8.02
CA CYS A 433 8.47 0.05 7.33
C CYS A 433 7.69 -0.67 6.22
N LEU A 434 6.44 -1.05 6.48
CA LEU A 434 5.61 -1.77 5.50
C LEU A 434 5.11 -0.84 4.38
N ASN A 435 4.73 0.39 4.70
CA ASN A 435 4.33 1.38 3.69
C ASN A 435 5.49 1.72 2.74
N ASN A 436 6.72 1.61 3.23
CA ASN A 436 7.95 1.84 2.47
C ASN A 436 8.70 0.55 2.08
N GLN A 437 8.02 -0.61 2.15
CA GLN A 437 8.65 -1.92 1.95
C GLN A 437 9.32 -2.05 0.56
N TYR A 438 8.76 -1.42 -0.46
CA TYR A 438 9.30 -1.48 -1.82
C TYR A 438 10.69 -0.85 -1.94
N TYR A 439 10.97 0.22 -1.17
CA TYR A 439 12.29 0.81 -1.07
C TYR A 439 13.21 -0.06 -0.22
N LEU A 440 12.75 -0.50 0.95
CA LEU A 440 13.58 -1.22 1.92
C LEU A 440 14.00 -2.62 1.46
N ARG A 441 13.16 -3.30 0.66
CA ARG A 441 13.43 -4.68 0.22
C ARG A 441 14.58 -4.77 -0.79
N ASN A 442 14.99 -3.67 -1.42
CA ASN A 442 16.00 -3.63 -2.50
C ASN A 442 15.80 -4.79 -3.49
N ILE A 443 14.69 -4.79 -4.23
CA ILE A 443 14.41 -5.83 -5.22
C ILE A 443 15.28 -5.57 -6.46
N ASN A 444 16.49 -6.13 -6.48
CA ASN A 444 17.15 -6.43 -7.75
C ASN A 444 16.29 -7.50 -8.46
N PHE A 445 15.78 -7.22 -9.66
CA PHE A 445 15.00 -8.18 -10.44
C PHE A 445 15.92 -9.27 -11.01
N GLY A 446 16.32 -10.23 -10.16
CA GLY A 446 16.95 -11.48 -10.56
C GLY A 446 15.89 -12.57 -10.81
N PRO A 447 16.18 -13.58 -11.65
CA PRO A 447 15.21 -14.61 -12.05
C PRO A 447 14.88 -15.66 -10.97
N PHE A 448 15.42 -15.54 -9.76
CA PHE A 448 15.25 -16.53 -8.70
C PHE A 448 14.32 -16.04 -7.58
N ALA A 449 13.46 -16.92 -7.08
CA ALA A 449 12.58 -16.64 -5.95
C ALA A 449 13.42 -16.35 -4.69
N LYS A 450 13.30 -15.12 -4.17
CA LYS A 450 14.07 -14.64 -3.01
C LYS A 450 13.34 -14.95 -1.71
N THR A 451 14.01 -15.64 -0.79
CA THR A 451 13.41 -16.27 0.40
C THR A 451 13.40 -15.41 1.67
N VAL A 452 13.84 -14.16 1.66
CA VAL A 452 13.59 -13.24 2.79
C VAL A 452 12.99 -11.95 2.29
N ILE A 453 11.75 -11.72 2.72
CA ILE A 453 10.97 -10.52 2.45
C ILE A 453 11.02 -9.71 3.74
N PHE A 454 11.20 -8.39 3.65
CA PHE A 454 11.06 -7.44 4.75
C PHE A 454 9.62 -7.54 5.31
N THR A 455 9.32 -8.60 6.06
CA THR A 455 7.98 -9.05 6.45
C THR A 455 7.63 -8.53 7.83
N LYS A 456 6.32 -8.60 8.14
CA LYS A 456 5.80 -8.43 9.50
C LYS A 456 6.59 -9.29 10.50
N ASN A 457 6.78 -10.58 10.22
CA ASN A 457 7.52 -11.50 11.10
C ASN A 457 8.97 -11.03 11.36
N PHE A 458 9.69 -10.66 10.30
CA PHE A 458 11.07 -10.18 10.41
C PHE A 458 11.16 -8.93 11.31
N LEU A 459 10.28 -7.95 11.08
CA LEU A 459 10.25 -6.71 11.85
C LEU A 459 9.82 -6.95 13.31
N THR A 460 8.84 -7.82 13.54
CA THR A 460 8.42 -8.21 14.90
C THR A 460 9.56 -8.88 15.64
N ASN A 461 10.28 -9.82 15.02
CA ASN A 461 11.42 -10.50 15.64
C ASN A 461 12.55 -9.51 15.96
N TRP A 462 12.87 -8.59 15.05
CA TRP A 462 13.87 -7.56 15.30
C TRP A 462 13.46 -6.64 16.45
N TYR A 463 12.21 -6.16 16.47
CA TYR A 463 11.71 -5.28 17.53
C TYR A 463 11.76 -5.96 18.89
N LEU A 464 11.25 -7.19 19.00
CA LEU A 464 11.26 -7.96 20.24
C LEU A 464 12.69 -8.29 20.69
N ALA A 465 13.62 -8.56 19.76
CA ALA A 465 15.03 -8.75 20.08
C ALA A 465 15.63 -7.53 20.79
N MET A 466 15.30 -6.32 20.34
CA MET A 466 15.78 -5.08 20.94
C MET A 466 15.06 -4.79 22.26
N LEU A 467 13.72 -4.88 22.30
CA LEU A 467 12.93 -4.67 23.51
C LEU A 467 13.38 -5.58 24.66
N PHE A 468 13.67 -6.85 24.39
CA PHE A 468 14.06 -7.83 25.42
C PHE A 468 15.50 -7.72 25.89
N ASN A 469 16.35 -6.97 25.16
CA ASN A 469 17.67 -6.54 25.64
C ASN A 469 17.63 -5.14 26.27
N SER A 470 16.47 -4.48 26.32
CA SER A 470 16.29 -3.14 26.88
C SER A 470 15.73 -3.17 28.31
N GLU A 471 16.01 -2.14 29.10
CA GLU A 471 15.35 -1.91 30.39
C GLU A 471 13.87 -1.52 30.21
N ARG A 472 13.49 -1.05 29.01
CA ARG A 472 12.09 -0.74 28.67
C ARG A 472 11.14 -1.89 28.97
N VAL A 473 11.60 -3.15 28.87
CA VAL A 473 10.80 -4.35 29.13
C VAL A 473 10.17 -4.36 30.53
N TYR A 474 10.80 -3.74 31.54
CA TYR A 474 10.28 -3.71 32.91
C TYR A 474 8.95 -2.96 33.01
N ASN A 475 8.76 -1.92 32.18
CA ASN A 475 7.62 -1.00 32.25
C ASN A 475 6.83 -0.95 30.93
N PHE A 476 7.03 -1.93 30.04
CA PHE A 476 6.35 -1.98 28.75
C PHE A 476 4.92 -2.51 28.90
N ASP A 477 3.93 -1.77 28.37
CA ASP A 477 2.54 -2.20 28.37
C ASP A 477 2.25 -2.99 27.09
N PHE A 478 2.46 -4.31 27.16
CA PHE A 478 2.25 -5.19 26.01
C PHE A 478 0.81 -5.18 25.49
N GLU A 479 -0.21 -4.93 26.33
CA GLU A 479 -1.61 -4.90 25.87
C GLU A 479 -1.93 -3.65 25.07
N LYS A 480 -1.36 -2.51 25.46
CA LYS A 480 -1.54 -1.24 24.75
C LYS A 480 -0.62 -1.09 23.54
N ASP A 481 0.64 -1.50 23.68
CA ASP A 481 1.70 -1.15 22.75
C ASP A 481 1.93 -2.21 21.65
N LEU A 482 1.54 -3.48 21.86
CA LEU A 482 1.50 -4.51 20.81
C LEU A 482 0.07 -4.71 20.28
N PHE A 483 -0.16 -4.41 19.01
CA PHE A 483 -1.49 -4.46 18.39
C PHE A 483 -1.94 -5.89 18.04
N THR A 484 -3.24 -6.16 18.21
CA THR A 484 -3.84 -7.51 18.09
C THR A 484 -3.78 -8.12 16.69
N GLU A 485 -3.69 -7.32 15.62
CA GLU A 485 -3.57 -7.82 14.25
C GLU A 485 -2.27 -8.61 13.99
N TYR A 486 -1.27 -8.49 14.87
CA TYR A 486 0.02 -9.18 14.75
C TYR A 486 0.16 -10.40 15.66
N ASN A 487 -0.91 -10.80 16.36
CA ASN A 487 -0.92 -11.91 17.31
C ASN A 487 -0.40 -13.23 16.73
N TYR A 488 -0.59 -13.47 15.43
CA TYR A 488 -0.04 -14.64 14.75
C TYR A 488 1.50 -14.66 14.78
N TYR A 489 2.15 -13.52 14.52
CA TYR A 489 3.61 -13.42 14.54
C TYR A 489 4.17 -13.52 15.97
N LEU A 490 3.43 -12.98 16.94
CA LEU A 490 3.78 -13.13 18.35
C LEU A 490 3.71 -14.61 18.79
N LYS A 491 2.69 -15.34 18.34
CA LYS A 491 2.58 -16.78 18.60
C LYS A 491 3.80 -17.53 18.05
N ASN A 492 4.15 -17.33 16.78
CA ASN A 492 5.32 -17.97 16.18
C ASN A 492 6.60 -17.60 16.95
N PHE A 493 6.76 -16.32 17.32
CA PHE A 493 7.89 -15.87 18.12
C PHE A 493 7.98 -16.63 19.45
N VAL A 494 6.86 -16.81 20.16
CA VAL A 494 6.84 -17.52 21.45
C VAL A 494 7.13 -19.01 21.25
N GLU A 495 6.52 -19.66 20.26
CA GLU A 495 6.77 -21.07 19.94
C GLU A 495 8.24 -21.33 19.59
N ASP A 496 8.89 -20.41 18.88
CA ASP A 496 10.28 -20.54 18.46
C ASP A 496 11.29 -20.27 19.59
N ASN A 497 10.98 -19.35 20.51
CA ASN A 497 11.96 -18.80 21.47
C ASN A 497 11.65 -19.10 22.95
N PHE A 498 10.57 -19.82 23.26
CA PHE A 498 10.23 -20.21 24.62
C PHE A 498 10.00 -21.72 24.73
N ASP A 499 10.54 -22.30 25.78
CA ASP A 499 10.22 -23.65 26.26
C ASP A 499 9.40 -23.51 27.55
N ASN A 500 8.07 -23.56 27.39
CA ASN A 500 7.10 -23.24 28.43
C ASN A 500 7.20 -21.80 28.95
N ILE A 501 7.94 -21.59 30.04
CA ILE A 501 8.17 -20.28 30.68
C ILE A 501 9.64 -19.84 30.58
N GLU A 502 10.52 -20.73 30.11
CA GLU A 502 11.94 -20.45 29.97
C GLU A 502 12.22 -19.85 28.60
N PHE A 503 12.88 -18.69 28.57
CA PHE A 503 13.29 -18.06 27.33
C PHE A 503 14.58 -18.71 26.79
N LYS A 504 14.46 -19.34 25.63
CA LYS A 504 15.54 -19.99 24.88
C LYS A 504 15.59 -19.39 23.47
N PRO A 505 16.35 -18.30 23.25
CA PRO A 505 16.37 -17.63 21.96
C PRO A 505 16.89 -18.59 20.89
N THR A 506 16.25 -18.57 19.73
CA THR A 506 16.77 -19.23 18.52
C THR A 506 18.13 -18.64 18.13
N LYS A 507 18.89 -19.39 17.35
CA LYS A 507 20.14 -18.90 16.76
C LYS A 507 19.93 -17.61 15.97
N GLU A 508 18.85 -17.52 15.19
CA GLU A 508 18.54 -16.33 14.40
C GLU A 508 18.20 -15.11 15.28
N LEU A 509 17.45 -15.29 16.37
CA LEU A 509 17.15 -14.20 17.30
C LEU A 509 18.43 -13.71 18.01
N GLN A 510 19.30 -14.65 18.40
CA GLN A 510 20.60 -14.33 19.00
C GLN A 510 21.50 -13.57 18.01
N GLU A 511 21.60 -14.00 16.75
CA GLU A 511 22.35 -13.31 15.69
C GLU A 511 21.82 -11.89 15.46
N THR A 512 20.50 -11.73 15.43
CA THR A 512 19.83 -10.44 15.28
C THR A 512 20.22 -9.46 16.41
N ALA A 513 20.20 -9.91 17.66
CA ALA A 513 20.59 -9.08 18.80
C ALA A 513 22.10 -8.82 18.84
N SER A 514 22.92 -9.83 18.57
CA SER A 514 24.39 -9.76 18.66
C SER A 514 25.00 -8.92 17.54
N PHE A 515 24.28 -8.71 16.43
CA PHE A 515 24.75 -7.87 15.32
C PHE A 515 25.22 -6.49 15.83
N TYR A 516 24.39 -5.80 16.61
CA TYR A 516 24.76 -4.54 17.24
C TYR A 516 25.33 -4.71 18.65
N LEU A 517 24.73 -5.54 19.50
CA LEU A 517 25.11 -5.59 20.92
C LEU A 517 26.34 -6.47 21.21
N GLY A 518 26.80 -7.25 20.24
CA GLY A 518 27.89 -8.22 20.44
C GLY A 518 27.60 -9.14 21.63
N ASP A 519 28.58 -9.26 22.53
CA ASP A 519 28.47 -10.08 23.74
C ASP A 519 27.43 -9.56 24.76
N CYS A 520 26.96 -8.31 24.60
CA CYS A 520 25.93 -7.72 25.47
C CYS A 520 24.51 -8.23 25.14
N ALA A 521 24.31 -8.96 24.03
CA ALA A 521 23.04 -9.57 23.61
C ALA A 521 22.62 -10.76 24.51
N THR A 522 22.42 -10.51 25.80
CA THR A 522 22.23 -11.56 26.82
C THR A 522 20.76 -11.84 27.15
N PHE A 523 19.86 -10.92 26.77
CA PHE A 523 18.45 -10.91 27.15
C PHE A 523 18.22 -10.92 28.66
N ASN A 524 19.17 -10.38 29.43
CA ASN A 524 19.12 -10.40 30.90
C ASN A 524 17.90 -9.64 31.44
N CYS A 525 17.49 -8.54 30.79
CA CYS A 525 16.31 -7.77 31.20
C CYS A 525 15.02 -8.60 31.11
N LEU A 526 14.81 -9.31 30.00
CA LEU A 526 13.69 -10.26 29.88
C LEU A 526 13.82 -11.40 30.90
N LYS A 527 15.00 -12.02 31.04
CA LYS A 527 15.20 -13.12 32.00
C LYS A 527 14.94 -12.69 33.45
N ALA A 528 15.23 -11.43 33.79
CA ALA A 528 14.91 -10.87 35.10
C ALA A 528 13.39 -10.71 35.29
N THR A 529 12.67 -10.12 34.32
CA THR A 529 11.20 -9.99 34.38
C THR A 529 10.48 -11.34 34.43
N LEU A 530 11.01 -12.37 33.77
CA LEU A 530 10.47 -13.73 33.83
C LEU A 530 10.50 -14.33 35.24
N ARG A 531 11.41 -13.88 36.11
CA ARG A 531 11.54 -14.36 37.50
C ARG A 531 10.64 -13.64 38.49
N SER A 532 10.12 -12.46 38.14
CA SER A 532 9.43 -11.54 39.06
C SER A 532 7.98 -11.25 38.66
N ASP A 533 7.33 -12.20 37.97
CA ASP A 533 6.02 -12.07 37.33
C ASP A 533 6.08 -11.35 35.97
N SER A 534 5.98 -12.13 34.88
CA SER A 534 6.23 -11.63 33.52
C SER A 534 4.97 -11.02 32.90
N ASN A 535 4.96 -9.70 32.79
CA ASN A 535 3.93 -8.97 32.03
C ASN A 535 3.79 -9.49 30.58
N PHE A 536 4.90 -9.91 29.96
CA PHE A 536 4.92 -10.46 28.60
C PHE A 536 4.21 -11.81 28.50
N LEU A 537 4.60 -12.80 29.32
CA LEU A 537 3.96 -14.12 29.29
C LEU A 537 2.50 -14.05 29.74
N TYR A 538 2.18 -13.16 30.69
CA TYR A 538 0.79 -12.92 31.08
C TYR A 538 -0.04 -12.37 29.91
N TYR A 539 0.49 -11.38 29.20
CA TYR A 539 -0.15 -10.84 27.98
C TYR A 539 -0.35 -11.92 26.91
N TYR A 540 0.69 -12.71 26.61
CA TYR A 540 0.59 -13.82 25.65
C TYR A 540 -0.47 -14.85 26.07
N LYS A 541 -0.49 -15.25 27.35
CA LYS A 541 -1.51 -16.18 27.88
C LYS A 541 -2.92 -15.61 27.73
N ARG A 542 -3.13 -14.32 28.04
CA ARG A 542 -4.43 -13.66 27.83
C ARG A 542 -4.85 -13.61 26.37
N LEU A 543 -3.91 -13.42 25.44
CA LEU A 543 -4.20 -13.49 24.00
C LEU A 543 -4.62 -14.90 23.57
N ALA A 544 -3.91 -15.91 24.06
CA ALA A 544 -4.23 -17.31 23.78
C ALA A 544 -5.60 -17.69 24.40
N GLU A 545 -5.90 -17.25 25.63
CA GLU A 545 -7.21 -17.41 26.27
C GLU A 545 -8.35 -16.72 25.49
N LYS A 546 -8.16 -15.45 25.07
CA LYS A 546 -9.14 -14.73 24.24
C LYS A 546 -9.44 -15.48 22.95
N LYS A 547 -8.43 -16.13 22.35
CA LYS A 547 -8.61 -16.95 21.15
C LYS A 547 -9.44 -18.20 21.44
N LEU A 548 -9.14 -18.93 22.53
CA LEU A 548 -9.94 -20.08 22.94
C LEU A 548 -11.40 -19.70 23.23
N ASP A 549 -11.61 -18.57 23.89
CA ASP A 549 -12.97 -18.04 24.14
C ASP A 549 -13.69 -17.72 22.83
N ALA A 550 -13.04 -17.07 21.88
CA ALA A 550 -13.63 -16.76 20.58
C ALA A 550 -14.00 -18.02 19.78
N GLU A 551 -13.14 -19.05 19.79
CA GLU A 551 -13.41 -20.34 19.15
C GLU A 551 -14.56 -21.08 19.81
N ALA A 552 -14.58 -21.12 21.16
CA ALA A 552 -15.67 -21.71 21.93
C ALA A 552 -17.00 -20.98 21.71
N ASP A 553 -16.99 -19.64 21.63
CA ASP A 553 -18.17 -18.82 21.36
C ASP A 553 -18.68 -18.97 19.92
N ALA A 554 -17.80 -19.25 18.96
CA ALA A 554 -18.21 -19.61 17.61
C ALA A 554 -18.90 -20.99 17.58
N CYS A 555 -18.32 -21.98 18.27
CA CYS A 555 -18.88 -23.33 18.36
C CYS A 555 -20.22 -23.37 19.12
N SER A 556 -20.38 -22.56 20.17
CA SER A 556 -21.59 -22.54 20.99
C SER A 556 -22.82 -22.03 20.24
N LYS A 557 -22.63 -21.25 19.17
CA LYS A 557 -23.70 -20.72 18.31
C LYS A 557 -24.17 -21.70 17.24
N VAL A 558 -23.50 -22.84 17.08
CA VAL A 558 -23.85 -23.84 16.07
C VAL A 558 -25.15 -24.55 16.47
N ASN A 559 -26.12 -24.57 15.57
CA ASN A 559 -27.37 -25.27 15.80
C ASN A 559 -27.17 -26.79 15.68
N LYS A 560 -27.62 -27.51 16.72
CA LYS A 560 -27.52 -28.96 16.82
C LYS A 560 -28.41 -29.69 15.81
N GLU A 561 -29.58 -29.14 15.51
CA GLU A 561 -30.50 -29.69 14.51
C GLU A 561 -29.89 -29.62 13.11
N ASP A 562 -29.17 -28.53 12.79
CA ASP A 562 -28.48 -28.38 11.52
C ASP A 562 -27.37 -29.43 11.35
N LEU A 563 -26.63 -29.73 12.43
CA LEU A 563 -25.63 -30.80 12.43
C LEU A 563 -26.27 -32.18 12.22
N ALA A 564 -27.40 -32.46 12.89
CA ALA A 564 -28.12 -33.72 12.70
C ALA A 564 -28.61 -33.88 11.25
N ASN A 565 -29.20 -32.83 10.69
CA ASN A 565 -29.67 -32.78 9.31
C ASN A 565 -28.54 -32.90 8.28
N LYS A 566 -27.32 -32.46 8.63
CA LYS A 566 -26.13 -32.63 7.80
C LYS A 566 -25.67 -34.08 7.73
N TYR A 567 -25.49 -34.76 8.87
CA TYR A 567 -24.85 -36.07 8.93
C TYR A 567 -25.80 -37.24 8.64
N ARG A 568 -27.04 -37.18 9.13
CA ARG A 568 -28.00 -38.29 9.02
C ARG A 568 -28.21 -38.75 7.58
N PRO A 569 -28.47 -37.89 6.58
CA PRO A 569 -28.72 -38.35 5.21
C PRO A 569 -27.52 -39.05 4.59
N ILE A 570 -26.30 -38.57 4.89
CA ILE A 570 -25.05 -39.14 4.38
C ILE A 570 -24.86 -40.55 4.95
N ILE A 571 -25.03 -40.71 6.26
CA ILE A 571 -24.90 -42.01 6.93
C ILE A 571 -25.97 -42.98 6.39
N CYS A 572 -27.24 -42.57 6.35
CA CYS A 572 -28.34 -43.38 5.83
C CYS A 572 -28.06 -43.86 4.40
N SER A 573 -27.62 -42.97 3.51
CA SER A 573 -27.32 -43.30 2.11
C SER A 573 -26.23 -44.36 1.98
N VAL A 574 -25.22 -44.36 2.86
CA VAL A 574 -24.15 -45.38 2.83
C VAL A 574 -24.64 -46.70 3.41
N LEU A 575 -25.46 -46.66 4.47
CA LEU A 575 -26.02 -47.87 5.09
C LEU A 575 -27.00 -48.62 4.19
N THR A 576 -27.74 -47.92 3.31
CA THR A 576 -28.73 -48.53 2.39
C THR A 576 -28.17 -48.86 1.00
N SER A 577 -26.92 -48.50 0.71
CA SER A 577 -26.25 -48.81 -0.56
C SER A 577 -25.29 -50.00 -0.50
N ASP A 578 -25.09 -50.62 0.67
CA ASP A 578 -24.26 -51.83 0.79
C ASP A 578 -24.96 -53.06 0.18
N TYR A 579 -24.15 -54.02 -0.23
CA TYR A 579 -24.67 -55.26 -0.80
C TYR A 579 -25.54 -56.03 0.20
N GLY A 580 -26.71 -56.51 -0.27
CA GLY A 580 -27.66 -57.29 0.52
C GLY A 580 -28.78 -56.46 1.15
N PHE A 581 -28.80 -55.14 0.97
CA PHE A 581 -29.90 -54.30 1.46
C PHE A 581 -31.23 -54.63 0.76
N ASP A 582 -32.28 -54.91 1.55
CA ASP A 582 -33.64 -55.16 1.09
C ASP A 582 -34.66 -54.45 2.01
N GLN A 583 -35.25 -53.36 1.51
CA GLN A 583 -36.21 -52.54 2.26
C GLN A 583 -37.49 -53.30 2.67
N ASN A 584 -37.77 -54.48 2.10
CA ASN A 584 -39.00 -55.22 2.35
C ASN A 584 -38.94 -56.08 3.62
N ILE A 585 -37.77 -56.23 4.25
CA ILE A 585 -37.63 -56.99 5.50
C ILE A 585 -38.24 -56.18 6.65
N ASP A 586 -39.16 -56.79 7.40
CA ASP A 586 -39.81 -56.13 8.54
C ASP A 586 -38.85 -55.95 9.72
N LEU A 587 -38.85 -54.74 10.29
CA LEU A 587 -38.04 -54.31 11.45
C LEU A 587 -38.89 -54.05 12.70
N SER A 588 -40.20 -54.32 12.66
CA SER A 588 -41.14 -54.01 13.74
C SER A 588 -40.75 -54.64 15.09
N ASP A 589 -40.30 -55.90 15.07
CA ASP A 589 -39.89 -56.68 16.24
C ASP A 589 -38.44 -56.41 16.71
N GLU A 590 -37.65 -55.64 15.93
CA GLU A 590 -36.25 -55.39 16.25
C GLU A 590 -36.07 -54.30 17.32
N LYS A 591 -35.09 -54.52 18.21
CA LYS A 591 -34.74 -53.57 19.27
C LYS A 591 -33.87 -52.45 18.72
N GLU A 592 -34.06 -51.25 19.26
CA GLU A 592 -33.17 -50.12 18.97
C GLU A 592 -31.79 -50.34 19.57
N LYS A 593 -30.79 -49.95 18.80
CA LYS A 593 -29.39 -49.89 19.18
C LYS A 593 -28.91 -48.46 19.00
N CYS A 594 -27.92 -48.07 19.80
CA CYS A 594 -27.29 -46.77 19.68
C CYS A 594 -25.77 -46.86 19.63
N ILE A 595 -25.18 -45.97 18.85
CA ILE A 595 -23.73 -45.70 18.87
C ILE A 595 -23.57 -44.22 19.16
N THR A 596 -22.65 -43.91 20.07
CA THR A 596 -22.43 -42.55 20.55
C THR A 596 -20.95 -42.17 20.40
N VAL A 597 -20.69 -40.96 19.88
CA VAL A 597 -19.36 -40.42 19.64
C VAL A 597 -19.30 -38.98 20.15
N MET A 598 -18.29 -38.65 20.95
CA MET A 598 -18.01 -37.26 21.36
C MET A 598 -17.06 -36.61 20.35
N SER A 599 -17.44 -35.46 19.80
CA SER A 599 -16.64 -34.71 18.80
C SER A 599 -16.85 -33.20 18.93
N GLU A 600 -15.91 -32.40 18.40
CA GLU A 600 -16.08 -30.96 18.28
C GLU A 600 -17.29 -30.64 17.37
N LYS A 601 -18.09 -29.62 17.72
CA LYS A 601 -19.24 -29.17 16.92
C LYS A 601 -18.81 -28.66 15.55
N THR A 602 -17.65 -27.99 15.51
CA THR A 602 -16.97 -27.49 14.32
C THR A 602 -15.47 -27.50 14.56
N SER A 603 -14.69 -28.00 13.61
CA SER A 603 -13.23 -28.03 13.65
C SER A 603 -12.63 -27.37 12.41
N GLN A 604 -11.40 -26.88 12.54
CA GLN A 604 -10.60 -26.38 11.41
C GLN A 604 -9.91 -27.53 10.65
N ALA A 605 -10.03 -28.78 11.12
CA ALA A 605 -9.48 -29.94 10.44
C ALA A 605 -10.24 -30.22 9.13
N VAL A 606 -9.49 -30.32 8.02
CA VAL A 606 -10.03 -30.44 6.65
C VAL A 606 -10.98 -31.64 6.46
N ASN A 607 -10.81 -32.72 7.25
CA ASN A 607 -11.54 -33.98 7.08
C ASN A 607 -12.46 -34.35 8.26
N GLN A 608 -12.81 -33.39 9.13
CA GLN A 608 -13.57 -33.71 10.34
C GLN A 608 -14.92 -34.37 10.04
N ASP A 609 -15.68 -33.81 9.09
CA ASP A 609 -17.01 -34.30 8.71
C ASP A 609 -16.96 -35.76 8.23
N GLU A 610 -15.95 -36.08 7.41
CA GLU A 610 -15.73 -37.42 6.86
C GLU A 610 -15.39 -38.41 7.98
N CYS A 611 -14.48 -38.04 8.89
CA CYS A 611 -14.09 -38.87 10.02
C CYS A 611 -15.29 -39.20 10.92
N LEU A 612 -16.12 -38.20 11.24
CA LEU A 612 -17.30 -38.41 12.09
C LEU A 612 -18.33 -39.31 11.41
N THR A 613 -18.59 -39.06 10.12
CA THR A 613 -19.53 -39.88 9.32
C THR A 613 -19.06 -41.34 9.26
N ASN A 614 -17.77 -41.57 8.96
CA ASN A 614 -17.20 -42.91 8.88
C ASN A 614 -17.22 -43.63 10.24
N ALA A 615 -17.00 -42.93 11.35
CA ALA A 615 -17.06 -43.54 12.69
C ALA A 615 -18.44 -44.18 12.96
N PHE A 616 -19.54 -43.52 12.57
CA PHE A 616 -20.88 -44.09 12.69
C PHE A 616 -21.14 -45.23 11.71
N ILE A 617 -20.79 -45.04 10.44
CA ILE A 617 -20.97 -46.07 9.40
C ILE A 617 -20.24 -47.36 9.79
N ASP A 618 -18.96 -47.24 10.15
CA ASP A 618 -18.13 -48.38 10.51
C ASP A 618 -18.59 -49.03 11.81
N GLY A 619 -19.04 -48.23 12.78
CA GLY A 619 -19.62 -48.74 14.04
C GLY A 619 -20.88 -49.56 13.80
N VAL A 620 -21.81 -49.06 12.98
CA VAL A 620 -23.06 -49.76 12.64
C VAL A 620 -22.76 -51.07 11.90
N PHE A 621 -21.93 -51.00 10.85
CA PHE A 621 -21.57 -52.20 10.09
C PHE A 621 -20.79 -53.22 10.91
N TYR A 622 -19.96 -52.77 11.85
CA TYR A 622 -19.26 -53.67 12.76
C TYR A 622 -20.21 -54.39 13.72
N ASP A 623 -21.23 -53.71 14.23
CA ASP A 623 -22.27 -54.33 15.06
C ASP A 623 -23.09 -55.36 14.27
N MET A 624 -23.46 -55.02 13.03
CA MET A 624 -24.12 -55.96 12.12
C MET A 624 -23.24 -57.18 11.82
N TRP A 625 -21.97 -56.97 11.47
CA TRP A 625 -21.03 -58.06 11.18
C TRP A 625 -20.90 -59.04 12.35
N LYS A 626 -20.85 -58.53 13.60
CA LYS A 626 -20.80 -59.38 14.81
C LYS A 626 -22.04 -60.25 15.00
N SER A 627 -23.18 -59.84 14.49
CA SER A 627 -24.44 -60.59 14.63
C SER A 627 -24.60 -61.72 13.62
N ILE A 628 -23.71 -61.82 12.63
CA ILE A 628 -23.76 -62.87 11.61
C ILE A 628 -23.09 -64.14 12.12
N ASN A 629 -23.78 -65.27 11.99
CA ASN A 629 -23.20 -66.58 12.23
C ASN A 629 -22.68 -67.17 10.91
N TYR A 630 -21.41 -67.54 10.89
CA TYR A 630 -20.75 -68.11 9.71
C TYR A 630 -20.50 -69.60 9.90
N GLU A 631 -20.68 -70.38 8.83
CA GLU A 631 -20.02 -71.68 8.73
C GLU A 631 -18.53 -71.42 8.43
N ILE A 632 -17.64 -71.83 9.32
CA ILE A 632 -16.22 -71.51 9.20
C ILE A 632 -15.45 -72.71 8.64
N ILE A 633 -14.83 -72.54 7.50
CA ILE A 633 -13.82 -73.45 6.96
C ILE A 633 -12.46 -72.90 7.38
N LYS A 634 -11.78 -73.60 8.30
CA LYS A 634 -10.45 -73.24 8.77
C LYS A 634 -9.39 -73.90 7.90
N LYS A 635 -8.27 -73.21 7.72
CA LYS A 635 -7.05 -73.82 7.20
C LYS A 635 -6.46 -74.80 8.23
N ASP A 636 -6.77 -76.08 8.07
CA ASP A 636 -6.26 -77.21 8.86
C ASP A 636 -5.92 -78.41 7.95
N ASP A 637 -5.57 -79.56 8.53
CA ASP A 637 -5.24 -80.78 7.77
C ASP A 637 -6.39 -81.31 6.91
N LYS A 638 -7.63 -80.82 7.11
CA LYS A 638 -8.82 -81.19 6.35
C LYS A 638 -9.24 -80.11 5.35
N PHE A 639 -8.45 -79.05 5.18
CA PHE A 639 -8.81 -77.89 4.37
C PHE A 639 -9.20 -78.26 2.93
N ASP A 640 -8.36 -79.01 2.20
CA ASP A 640 -8.67 -79.48 0.84
C ASP A 640 -9.96 -80.31 0.76
N THR A 641 -10.24 -81.13 1.79
CA THR A 641 -11.47 -81.93 1.85
C THR A 641 -12.70 -81.05 2.05
N ASN A 642 -12.61 -80.08 2.95
CA ASN A 642 -13.69 -79.12 3.23
C ASN A 642 -13.95 -78.20 2.02
N ILE A 643 -12.91 -77.78 1.30
CA ILE A 643 -13.04 -77.02 0.05
C ILE A 643 -13.69 -77.87 -1.04
N THR A 644 -13.34 -79.16 -1.16
CA THR A 644 -14.01 -80.07 -2.11
C THR A 644 -15.51 -80.20 -1.81
N GLN A 645 -15.89 -80.32 -0.54
CA GLN A 645 -17.29 -80.37 -0.12
C GLN A 645 -18.02 -79.05 -0.41
N LEU A 646 -17.35 -77.91 -0.19
CA LEU A 646 -17.88 -76.58 -0.48
C LEU A 646 -18.22 -76.41 -1.97
N LEU A 647 -17.41 -76.95 -2.89
CA LEU A 647 -17.64 -76.84 -4.33
C LEU A 647 -18.94 -77.48 -4.82
N SER A 648 -19.50 -78.41 -4.04
CA SER A 648 -20.80 -79.03 -4.31
C SER A 648 -22.01 -78.17 -3.90
N LYS A 649 -21.80 -77.04 -3.21
CA LYS A 649 -22.87 -76.13 -2.78
C LYS A 649 -23.22 -75.11 -3.88
N ASP A 650 -24.47 -74.64 -3.87
CA ASP A 650 -24.98 -73.61 -4.78
C ASP A 650 -24.54 -72.19 -4.38
N ILE A 651 -23.25 -71.94 -4.54
CA ILE A 651 -22.63 -70.63 -4.32
C ILE A 651 -23.06 -69.69 -5.44
N ASP A 652 -23.56 -68.51 -5.06
CA ASP A 652 -24.00 -67.46 -5.98
C ASP A 652 -22.95 -66.34 -6.08
N LYS A 653 -22.46 -65.86 -4.93
CA LYS A 653 -21.61 -64.66 -4.83
C LYS A 653 -20.54 -64.80 -3.77
N TYR A 654 -19.56 -63.90 -3.80
CA TYR A 654 -18.51 -63.87 -2.77
C TYR A 654 -17.97 -62.48 -2.44
N THR A 655 -17.36 -62.36 -1.26
CA THR A 655 -16.68 -61.17 -0.77
C THR A 655 -15.18 -61.42 -0.59
N GLY A 656 -14.39 -60.34 -0.52
CA GLY A 656 -12.93 -60.43 -0.32
C GLY A 656 -12.17 -60.98 -1.55
N TYR A 657 -10.89 -61.31 -1.37
CA TYR A 657 -10.01 -61.85 -2.42
C TYR A 657 -9.86 -63.37 -2.28
N LEU A 658 -10.92 -64.12 -2.61
CA LEU A 658 -10.93 -65.58 -2.46
C LEU A 658 -9.86 -66.33 -3.25
N THR A 659 -9.32 -65.73 -4.32
CA THR A 659 -8.21 -66.30 -5.10
C THR A 659 -6.97 -66.58 -4.26
N VAL A 660 -6.80 -65.92 -3.10
CA VAL A 660 -5.70 -66.18 -2.17
C VAL A 660 -5.77 -67.61 -1.57
N CYS A 661 -6.96 -68.23 -1.53
CA CYS A 661 -7.10 -69.61 -1.03
C CYS A 661 -6.35 -70.63 -1.90
N GLU A 662 -6.10 -70.32 -3.17
CA GLU A 662 -5.35 -71.17 -4.10
C GLU A 662 -3.96 -71.55 -3.58
N TYR A 663 -3.27 -70.62 -2.91
CA TYR A 663 -1.92 -70.81 -2.37
C TYR A 663 -1.88 -71.77 -1.17
N TYR A 664 -3.03 -72.11 -0.59
CA TYR A 664 -3.14 -72.94 0.60
C TYR A 664 -3.74 -74.33 0.32
N LEU A 665 -4.16 -74.58 -0.93
CA LEU A 665 -4.64 -75.89 -1.37
C LEU A 665 -3.46 -76.77 -1.80
N SER A 666 -3.38 -77.99 -1.28
CA SER A 666 -2.27 -78.91 -1.54
C SER A 666 -2.52 -79.80 -2.77
N ASN A 667 -3.78 -80.06 -3.09
CA ASN A 667 -4.23 -80.88 -4.22
C ASN A 667 -4.51 -80.02 -5.46
N GLU A 668 -3.72 -80.21 -6.51
CA GLU A 668 -3.84 -79.45 -7.78
C GLU A 668 -5.21 -79.62 -8.48
N SER A 669 -5.90 -80.75 -8.32
CA SER A 669 -7.25 -80.93 -8.86
C SER A 669 -8.27 -80.05 -8.14
N VAL A 670 -8.25 -80.07 -6.80
CA VAL A 670 -9.15 -79.25 -5.96
C VAL A 670 -8.89 -77.77 -6.19
N LYS A 671 -7.63 -77.38 -6.37
CA LYS A 671 -7.19 -76.03 -6.70
C LYS A 671 -7.77 -75.55 -8.03
N SER A 672 -7.64 -76.36 -9.10
CA SER A 672 -8.21 -76.04 -10.41
C SER A 672 -9.73 -75.89 -10.36
N ASP A 673 -10.43 -76.82 -9.70
CA ASP A 673 -11.89 -76.80 -9.59
C ASP A 673 -12.38 -75.59 -8.76
N PHE A 674 -11.67 -75.26 -7.67
CA PHE A 674 -11.97 -74.08 -6.86
C PHE A 674 -11.79 -72.78 -7.63
N MET A 675 -10.69 -72.63 -8.35
CA MET A 675 -10.44 -71.42 -9.15
C MET A 675 -11.42 -71.28 -10.31
N SER A 676 -11.78 -72.38 -10.98
CA SER A 676 -12.82 -72.37 -12.00
C SER A 676 -14.17 -71.90 -11.44
N LYS A 677 -14.55 -72.38 -10.25
CA LYS A 677 -15.78 -71.95 -9.57
C LYS A 677 -15.70 -70.47 -9.18
N VAL A 678 -14.66 -70.03 -8.49
CA VAL A 678 -14.50 -68.62 -8.05
C VAL A 678 -14.48 -67.66 -9.23
N ASN A 679 -13.78 -67.98 -10.32
CA ASN A 679 -13.73 -67.14 -11.53
C ASN A 679 -15.08 -67.02 -12.24
N SER A 680 -16.01 -67.96 -12.01
CA SER A 680 -17.37 -67.91 -12.57
C SER A 680 -18.37 -67.12 -11.72
N LEU A 681 -18.02 -66.76 -10.47
CA LEU A 681 -18.90 -66.08 -9.53
C LEU A 681 -18.72 -64.55 -9.57
N GLU A 682 -19.79 -63.82 -9.24
CA GLU A 682 -19.72 -62.38 -9.08
C GLU A 682 -19.12 -62.01 -7.71
N ARG A 683 -18.07 -61.18 -7.74
CA ARG A 683 -17.53 -60.57 -6.53
C ARG A 683 -18.36 -59.35 -6.13
N VAL A 684 -18.85 -59.34 -4.90
CA VAL A 684 -19.58 -58.21 -4.33
C VAL A 684 -18.76 -57.48 -3.28
N LYS A 685 -18.98 -56.17 -3.17
CA LYS A 685 -18.41 -55.34 -2.11
C LYS A 685 -19.47 -55.20 -1.02
N SER A 686 -19.15 -55.69 0.18
CA SER A 686 -19.97 -55.48 1.37
C SER A 686 -19.10 -54.97 2.50
N LYS A 687 -19.59 -53.94 3.20
CA LYS A 687 -19.02 -53.43 4.44
C LYS A 687 -19.47 -54.25 5.66
N VAL A 688 -20.57 -54.99 5.57
CA VAL A 688 -20.98 -55.96 6.61
C VAL A 688 -20.16 -57.24 6.48
N LEU A 689 -20.08 -57.85 5.29
CA LEU A 689 -19.34 -59.09 5.04
C LEU A 689 -17.86 -58.81 4.71
N LYS A 690 -17.09 -58.38 5.72
CA LYS A 690 -15.70 -57.91 5.56
C LYS A 690 -14.67 -59.00 5.22
N ASP A 691 -15.00 -60.26 5.45
CA ASP A 691 -14.08 -61.40 5.33
C ASP A 691 -14.14 -62.08 3.94
N LEU A 692 -13.32 -63.13 3.76
CA LEU A 692 -13.44 -64.09 2.67
C LEU A 692 -14.70 -64.95 2.86
N VAL A 693 -15.85 -64.46 2.39
CA VAL A 693 -17.15 -65.11 2.57
C VAL A 693 -17.73 -65.53 1.24
N LEU A 694 -18.20 -66.77 1.18
CA LEU A 694 -19.01 -67.31 0.09
C LEU A 694 -20.48 -67.26 0.49
N ILE A 695 -21.31 -66.80 -0.43
CA ILE A 695 -22.72 -66.51 -0.23
C ILE A 695 -23.50 -67.47 -1.11
N LEU A 696 -24.30 -68.35 -0.50
CA LEU A 696 -25.23 -69.20 -1.23
C LEU A 696 -26.41 -68.38 -1.77
N LYS A 697 -27.09 -68.91 -2.77
CA LYS A 697 -28.25 -68.25 -3.38
C LYS A 697 -29.30 -67.85 -2.33
N ASP A 698 -29.76 -66.60 -2.41
CA ASP A 698 -30.68 -65.96 -1.44
C ASP A 698 -30.20 -66.06 0.02
N GLY A 699 -28.90 -66.24 0.25
CA GLY A 699 -28.31 -66.58 1.54
C GLY A 699 -28.07 -65.41 2.49
N TYR A 700 -28.13 -64.18 1.98
CA TYR A 700 -27.89 -62.98 2.78
C TYR A 700 -28.72 -61.81 2.26
N LYS A 701 -29.55 -61.28 3.15
CA LYS A 701 -30.20 -59.99 3.01
C LYS A 701 -30.25 -59.29 4.36
N TYR A 702 -30.33 -57.97 4.36
CA TYR A 702 -30.54 -57.21 5.57
C TYR A 702 -31.40 -55.97 5.29
N ASN A 703 -32.06 -55.49 6.33
CA ASN A 703 -32.64 -54.15 6.34
C ASN A 703 -32.16 -53.39 7.56
N ILE A 704 -32.07 -52.07 7.41
CA ILE A 704 -31.65 -51.16 8.45
C ILE A 704 -32.48 -49.88 8.37
N SER A 705 -32.94 -49.42 9.53
CA SER A 705 -33.60 -48.13 9.70
C SER A 705 -32.81 -47.30 10.70
N VAL A 706 -32.46 -46.07 10.30
CA VAL A 706 -31.92 -45.04 11.21
C VAL A 706 -33.11 -44.22 11.70
N ASN A 707 -33.53 -44.52 12.93
CA ASN A 707 -34.70 -43.90 13.54
C ASN A 707 -34.41 -42.45 13.90
N ASP A 708 -33.21 -42.18 14.44
CA ASP A 708 -32.79 -40.82 14.76
C ASP A 708 -31.27 -40.63 14.72
N PHE A 709 -30.87 -39.36 14.63
CA PHE A 709 -29.50 -38.92 14.80
C PHE A 709 -29.51 -37.67 15.69
N LEU A 710 -29.11 -37.85 16.94
CA LEU A 710 -29.18 -36.83 17.98
C LEU A 710 -27.82 -36.16 18.17
N VAL A 711 -27.84 -34.86 18.40
CA VAL A 711 -26.67 -34.08 18.81
C VAL A 711 -27.00 -33.41 20.13
N GLU A 712 -26.32 -33.82 21.19
CA GLU A 712 -26.60 -33.43 22.56
C GLU A 712 -25.40 -32.74 23.19
N ASP A 713 -25.64 -31.94 24.23
CA ASP A 713 -24.52 -31.45 25.06
C ASP A 713 -23.96 -32.60 25.89
N LEU A 714 -22.73 -32.43 26.37
CA LEU A 714 -22.13 -33.38 27.29
C LEU A 714 -22.94 -33.41 28.59
N SER A 715 -23.25 -34.61 29.08
CA SER A 715 -23.75 -34.76 30.45
C SER A 715 -22.69 -34.30 31.45
N GLU A 716 -23.11 -33.93 32.66
CA GLU A 716 -22.19 -33.47 33.72
C GLU A 716 -21.06 -34.48 33.99
N MET A 717 -21.38 -35.77 33.98
CA MET A 717 -20.40 -36.84 34.15
C MET A 717 -19.42 -36.94 32.97
N GLN A 718 -19.89 -36.83 31.72
CA GLN A 718 -19.01 -36.83 30.54
C GLN A 718 -18.09 -35.61 30.53
N LEU A 719 -18.62 -34.44 30.85
CA LEU A 719 -17.85 -33.20 30.95
C LEU A 719 -16.77 -33.31 32.02
N ASN A 720 -17.11 -33.79 33.22
CA ASN A 720 -16.15 -33.96 34.30
C ASN A 720 -15.04 -34.95 33.93
N ASN A 721 -15.40 -36.10 33.33
CA ASN A 721 -14.42 -37.09 32.89
C ASN A 721 -13.48 -36.52 31.81
N GLU A 722 -13.99 -35.69 30.89
CA GLU A 722 -13.17 -35.09 29.85
C GLU A 722 -12.25 -34.01 30.40
N VAL A 723 -12.74 -33.15 31.30
CA VAL A 723 -11.95 -32.12 31.97
C VAL A 723 -10.81 -32.75 32.78
N ASP A 724 -11.08 -33.85 33.48
CA ASP A 724 -10.10 -34.52 34.34
C ASP A 724 -8.94 -35.16 33.56
N LYS A 725 -9.08 -35.40 32.23
CA LYS A 725 -7.96 -35.82 31.35
C LYS A 725 -6.87 -34.75 31.22
N TYR A 726 -7.23 -33.49 31.42
CA TYR A 726 -6.30 -32.35 31.34
C TYR A 726 -5.58 -32.07 32.67
N LYS A 727 -5.83 -32.89 33.70
CA LYS A 727 -5.17 -32.79 35.01
C LYS A 727 -3.78 -33.44 34.96
N ARG A 728 -2.77 -32.69 35.37
CA ARG A 728 -1.39 -33.16 35.55
C ARG A 728 -1.20 -33.86 36.89
N ALA A 729 -0.07 -34.56 37.02
CA ALA A 729 0.33 -35.25 38.24
C ALA A 729 0.50 -34.31 39.46
N ASP A 730 0.83 -33.04 39.22
CA ASP A 730 0.94 -31.99 40.25
C ASP A 730 -0.43 -31.38 40.65
N GLY A 731 -1.53 -31.86 40.08
CA GLY A 731 -2.89 -31.41 40.39
C GLY A 731 -3.35 -30.18 39.61
N GLN A 732 -2.48 -29.56 38.80
CA GLN A 732 -2.84 -28.44 37.94
C GLN A 732 -3.49 -28.92 36.64
N TYR A 733 -4.32 -28.08 36.02
CA TYR A 733 -4.93 -28.39 34.73
C TYR A 733 -4.25 -27.63 33.58
N VAL A 734 -3.99 -28.32 32.48
CA VAL A 734 -3.42 -27.74 31.26
C VAL A 734 -4.29 -28.09 30.07
N TYR A 735 -4.87 -27.08 29.42
CA TYR A 735 -5.73 -27.24 28.24
C TYR A 735 -5.14 -26.42 27.09
N GLU A 736 -4.89 -27.06 25.95
CA GLU A 736 -4.25 -26.47 24.75
C GLU A 736 -2.98 -25.65 25.07
N GLY A 737 -2.15 -26.15 26.00
CA GLY A 737 -0.88 -25.53 26.39
C GLY A 737 -1.00 -24.41 27.45
N LEU A 738 -2.20 -24.10 27.94
CA LEU A 738 -2.45 -23.07 28.94
C LEU A 738 -2.84 -23.66 30.30
N PHE A 739 -2.32 -23.07 31.37
CA PHE A 739 -2.79 -23.35 32.74
C PHE A 739 -4.10 -22.61 32.98
N LEU A 740 -5.20 -23.35 33.07
CA LEU A 740 -6.54 -22.78 33.25
C LEU A 740 -7.25 -23.38 34.46
N PRO A 741 -8.11 -22.60 35.16
CA PRO A 741 -8.99 -23.15 36.18
C PRO A 741 -9.89 -24.26 35.58
N ARG A 742 -10.18 -25.27 36.40
CA ARG A 742 -11.02 -26.41 36.00
C ARG A 742 -12.37 -25.94 35.43
N GLU A 743 -12.98 -24.94 36.05
CA GLU A 743 -14.27 -24.36 35.66
C GLU A 743 -14.21 -23.71 34.27
N LYS A 744 -13.07 -23.08 33.95
CA LYS A 744 -12.84 -22.46 32.63
C LYS A 744 -12.69 -23.53 31.55
N ILE A 745 -11.94 -24.59 31.83
CA ILE A 745 -11.78 -25.73 30.91
C ILE A 745 -13.14 -26.40 30.69
N ALA A 746 -13.91 -26.63 31.75
CA ALA A 746 -15.25 -27.19 31.64
C ALA A 746 -16.16 -26.32 30.74
N LYS A 747 -16.12 -25.00 30.89
CA LYS A 747 -16.87 -24.08 30.02
C LYS A 747 -16.42 -24.19 28.55
N LEU A 748 -15.11 -24.21 28.29
CA LEU A 748 -14.56 -24.32 26.94
C LEU A 748 -14.97 -25.64 26.28
N ILE A 749 -14.82 -26.77 26.99
CA ILE A 749 -15.18 -28.10 26.48
C ILE A 749 -16.68 -28.19 26.21
N ASN A 750 -17.52 -27.72 27.14
CA ASN A 750 -18.98 -27.76 26.96
C ASN A 750 -19.45 -26.93 25.75
N ASN A 751 -18.77 -25.81 25.48
CA ASN A 751 -19.08 -24.98 24.33
C ASN A 751 -18.59 -25.63 23.02
N LYS A 752 -17.38 -26.22 23.01
CA LYS A 752 -16.70 -26.75 21.83
C LYS A 752 -17.20 -28.13 21.38
N TYR A 753 -17.49 -29.03 22.32
CA TYR A 753 -17.81 -30.43 22.05
C TYR A 753 -19.32 -30.73 22.15
N ALA A 754 -19.75 -31.76 21.44
CA ALA A 754 -21.09 -32.34 21.52
C ALA A 754 -21.00 -33.87 21.47
N VAL A 755 -22.06 -34.50 21.93
CA VAL A 755 -22.28 -35.95 21.87
C VAL A 755 -23.19 -36.23 20.68
N PHE A 756 -22.68 -36.95 19.70
CA PHE A 756 -23.41 -37.38 18.52
C PHE A 756 -23.88 -38.81 18.75
N THR A 757 -25.17 -39.10 18.57
CA THR A 757 -25.75 -40.42 18.78
C THR A 757 -26.59 -40.83 17.58
N ILE A 758 -26.28 -41.98 16.97
CA ILE A 758 -27.14 -42.61 15.97
C ILE A 758 -28.00 -43.69 16.65
N ILE A 759 -29.30 -43.67 16.39
CA ILE A 759 -30.26 -44.67 16.86
C ILE A 759 -30.76 -45.45 15.65
N PHE A 760 -30.55 -46.76 15.65
CA PHE A 760 -30.85 -47.61 14.51
C PHE A 760 -31.42 -48.97 14.93
N LYS A 761 -32.12 -49.61 13.99
CA LYS A 761 -32.58 -51.00 14.06
C LYS A 761 -32.13 -51.70 12.80
N TYR A 762 -31.75 -52.96 12.90
CA TYR A 762 -31.48 -53.77 11.72
C TYR A 762 -31.90 -55.20 11.95
N LYS A 763 -32.19 -55.89 10.84
CA LYS A 763 -32.43 -57.33 10.80
C LYS A 763 -31.62 -57.93 9.67
N ILE A 764 -30.99 -59.07 9.93
CA ILE A 764 -30.26 -59.85 8.93
C ILE A 764 -31.02 -61.14 8.72
N GLU A 765 -31.45 -61.39 7.49
CA GLU A 765 -32.10 -62.64 7.09
C GLU A 765 -31.07 -63.54 6.41
N THR A 766 -30.80 -64.66 7.05
CA THR A 766 -29.88 -65.70 6.58
C THR A 766 -30.37 -67.06 7.08
N TYR A 767 -30.12 -68.14 6.32
CA TYR A 767 -30.42 -69.51 6.73
C TYR A 767 -29.15 -70.27 7.15
N PRO A 768 -29.25 -71.32 7.98
CA PRO A 768 -28.08 -72.06 8.44
C PRO A 768 -27.20 -72.57 7.28
N GLY A 769 -25.91 -72.25 7.33
CA GLY A 769 -24.93 -72.64 6.29
C GLY A 769 -24.95 -71.79 5.01
N ALA A 770 -25.77 -70.73 4.96
CA ALA A 770 -25.86 -69.84 3.80
C ALA A 770 -24.62 -68.96 3.59
N LEU A 771 -23.90 -68.67 4.67
CA LEU A 771 -22.69 -67.84 4.67
C LEU A 771 -21.51 -68.67 5.17
N ILE A 772 -20.53 -68.84 4.30
CA ILE A 772 -19.37 -69.69 4.56
C ILE A 772 -18.13 -68.82 4.57
N LYS A 773 -17.50 -68.67 5.75
CA LYS A 773 -16.28 -67.91 5.93
C LYS A 773 -15.06 -68.83 5.79
N ILE A 774 -14.12 -68.46 4.94
CA ILE A 774 -12.81 -69.11 4.86
C ILE A 774 -11.84 -68.38 5.79
N ASP A 775 -11.39 -69.06 6.83
CA ASP A 775 -10.40 -68.56 7.78
C ASP A 775 -9.02 -69.16 7.48
N LEU A 776 -8.19 -68.38 6.79
CA LEU A 776 -6.84 -68.78 6.38
C LEU A 776 -5.81 -68.65 7.51
N PHE A 777 -6.15 -67.91 8.58
CA PHE A 777 -5.27 -67.65 9.72
C PHE A 777 -6.04 -67.87 11.03
N PRO A 778 -6.50 -69.11 11.30
CA PRO A 778 -7.19 -69.39 12.54
C PRO A 778 -6.26 -69.12 13.72
N LYS A 779 -6.72 -68.37 14.72
CA LYS A 779 -6.01 -68.26 16.00
C LYS A 779 -6.07 -69.63 16.70
N GLU A 780 -4.91 -70.13 17.13
CA GLU A 780 -4.81 -71.35 17.96
C GLU A 780 -5.63 -71.23 19.25
#